data_AF-A0AB39I940-F1
#
_entry.id   AF-A0AB39I940-F1
#
_cell.length_a   1.000
_cell.length_b   1.000
_cell.length_c   1.000
_cell.angle_alpha   90.00
_cell.angle_beta   90.00
_cell.angle_gamma   90.00
#
_symmetry.space_group_name_H-M   'P 1'
#
loop_
_entity.id
_entity.type
_entity.pdbx_description
1 polymer ?
#
loop_
_entity_poly.entity_id
_entity_poly.type
_entity_poly.pdbx_seq_one_letter_code
_entity_poly.pdbx_strand_id
1 'polypeptide(L)'
;MYITTTQRRAPHYLFRLSGVASALLVAFSTLQASAVPMDDTSPPSPTDPSAYTQLPATPQAALEALEALKLLPEGNHGALALPNGEYGNRNTPRGENVLPPALQTSFNYPTNGLASPLFGAQPFTQQMLLYEEFGPEKLDPTVEAGTLPFPIPTTGPAPEQDPNSVARSGPAGAALETFLRQPGLLPFPTQYSNVLDRNPWKAQIEAFLNRHPVGSPAEGRPPGKGWSHQRWNEFYPQAAIKTAQAGARVNQGLRDSRQMHHYALGEFGPGGLYHNTAGVPATEGTAKGIGIRFHPNMPIQNHNSLWTFDGTLPPKLLMARYGQPILMRHYNALPIDPAANGGFGLHTLSTHEHNGHNPAESDGYTNAFFFPGQYYDYRWPVQLAGYDTINTNAQDPRAAFPCAPGETLWVNDGNPGRKTCENGSIKVRGDWRETMSTHWFHDHMLDFTAHNVYKGNAAMMNYYSALDRGNETIEDGANLRLPSGTALAWGNRDYDVNLTIADKAWDQSGQLWFNPFNIDGFIGDQMMVNWLYKPYFDVRARSYRLRILNGSVSRYMKIAVVREIQGSSGEFRGPQGSGVSYNRVPFHMIANDGNIMEHAVPFDGSMDLNGNGDLKDDNGILPTLAIAERYDIIINFAKHGIKPGDKIFFVNLMEHDTGKGPSEDPVSLADVLSEKYKAVVDQTSKGPRWRDGDPVIGKFLQFNVKAYTGQDQSMDPVAFEPAKPGKAAGKKMIPLTIDRNDPTMQAKLKKARHRSFEFGRSDGTDTAPWTIKTDGGFGYSMDPRRITAAPKLANGPSDAGYGGDGTLEVWKIKNGGNGWSHPVHVHFEEGVILNRDGNAPPEWEKWARKDLYRVGPEVDSSGEVEMAIRFREFAGTFMEHCHNTQHEDSSMLLRFDLENPGQFELMPSPMPTWDGVAYISSAALPNFRDEDNEGPGDGDDEDNQLPVARDDSGATKAAVPITLNILANDSDADGDLPLTVVSLGQPDSGQGSVSTDGTRVTFIPPVTVNEAYSALFEYKVKDARGAVSQLPANVRIAVSPAVVEEDQNLKVTSASVTVRSNSRYAWDISGTSSLKIGNTLAVSASTTSGLLNLGTATVLSGGNWRLSASTTGAGPVPNPTVTIKSANGKAVTAPLTVR
;
A
#
# COMPACT_ATOMS: atom_id res chain seq x y z
N MET A 1 19.65 -43.33 -57.02
CA MET A 1 20.11 -43.86 -58.32
C MET A 1 20.98 -42.78 -58.97
N TYR A 2 22.26 -43.10 -59.18
CA TYR A 2 23.31 -42.44 -60.01
C TYR A 2 23.57 -40.90 -60.00
N ILE A 3 24.66 -40.48 -59.34
CA ILE A 3 26.02 -40.21 -59.90
C ILE A 3 26.21 -39.15 -61.03
N THR A 4 26.86 -38.04 -60.64
CA THR A 4 28.14 -37.42 -61.14
C THR A 4 28.23 -36.29 -62.21
N THR A 5 29.00 -35.25 -61.80
CA THR A 5 30.16 -34.54 -62.45
C THR A 5 29.95 -33.73 -63.75
N THR A 6 30.68 -32.63 -64.08
CA THR A 6 32.06 -32.18 -63.81
C THR A 6 32.28 -30.73 -64.29
N GLN A 7 32.96 -29.93 -63.45
CA GLN A 7 34.10 -29.02 -63.68
C GLN A 7 34.29 -28.07 -64.91
N ARG A 8 34.46 -26.77 -64.56
CA ARG A 8 35.68 -25.90 -64.63
C ARG A 8 35.82 -24.75 -65.68
N ARG A 9 35.97 -23.53 -65.09
CA ARG A 9 36.91 -22.38 -65.34
C ARG A 9 36.76 -21.59 -66.67
N ALA A 10 36.90 -20.27 -66.80
CA ALA A 10 37.12 -18.99 -66.04
C ALA A 10 37.70 -17.98 -67.09
N PRO A 11 37.98 -16.67 -66.86
CA PRO A 11 37.40 -15.60 -66.03
C PRO A 11 37.18 -14.25 -66.81
N HIS A 12 36.60 -13.21 -66.18
CA HIS A 12 37.11 -11.80 -66.10
C HIS A 12 36.07 -10.86 -65.43
N TYR A 13 36.57 -9.96 -64.58
CA TYR A 13 35.87 -9.16 -63.56
C TYR A 13 35.33 -7.80 -64.04
N LEU A 14 34.22 -7.31 -63.46
CA LEU A 14 34.12 -6.00 -62.74
C LEU A 14 32.71 -5.73 -62.12
N PHE A 15 32.66 -5.71 -60.77
CA PHE A 15 31.83 -4.93 -59.80
C PHE A 15 30.29 -4.74 -60.04
N ARG A 16 29.35 -4.99 -59.08
CA ARG A 16 29.22 -4.44 -57.70
C ARG A 16 28.04 -5.09 -56.91
N LEU A 17 28.04 -4.88 -55.57
CA LEU A 17 27.04 -5.17 -54.51
C LEU A 17 27.11 -6.54 -53.82
N SER A 18 27.93 -6.59 -52.77
CA SER A 18 28.07 -7.67 -51.79
C SER A 18 27.15 -7.46 -50.59
N GLY A 19 26.21 -8.39 -50.39
CA GLY A 19 25.69 -8.72 -49.06
C GLY A 19 26.69 -9.61 -48.35
N VAL A 20 27.05 -9.27 -47.11
CA VAL A 20 27.91 -10.10 -46.27
C VAL A 20 27.02 -10.85 -45.31
N ALA A 21 26.82 -12.14 -45.60
CA ALA A 21 26.44 -13.13 -44.61
C ALA A 21 27.70 -13.48 -43.80
N SER A 22 27.70 -13.21 -42.50
CA SER A 22 28.74 -13.69 -41.60
C SER A 22 28.38 -15.10 -41.13
N ALA A 23 29.16 -16.06 -41.59
CA ALA A 23 29.10 -17.46 -41.14
C ALA A 23 29.64 -17.59 -39.71
N LEU A 24 28.83 -18.15 -38.81
CA LEU A 24 29.31 -18.65 -37.52
C LEU A 24 30.11 -19.94 -37.74
N LEU A 25 31.40 -19.89 -37.42
CA LEU A 25 32.25 -21.06 -37.23
C LEU A 25 31.89 -21.72 -35.90
N VAL A 26 31.24 -22.90 -35.95
CA VAL A 26 31.04 -23.77 -34.79
C VAL A 26 32.31 -24.60 -34.60
N ALA A 27 33.11 -24.25 -33.59
CA ALA A 27 34.16 -25.12 -33.08
C ALA A 27 33.56 -26.07 -32.03
N PHE A 28 33.58 -27.37 -32.30
CA PHE A 28 33.25 -28.41 -31.32
C PHE A 28 34.40 -28.53 -30.31
N SER A 29 34.26 -27.91 -29.14
CA SER A 29 35.01 -28.27 -27.93
C SER A 29 34.09 -29.04 -26.99
N THR A 30 34.48 -30.26 -26.63
CA THR A 30 33.87 -31.06 -25.55
C THR A 30 34.19 -30.46 -24.18
N LEU A 31 33.69 -29.27 -23.92
CA LEU A 31 33.57 -28.72 -22.58
C LEU A 31 32.27 -29.29 -21.98
N GLN A 32 32.36 -29.91 -20.81
CA GLN A 32 31.18 -30.02 -19.95
C GLN A 32 30.62 -28.60 -19.80
N ALA A 33 29.42 -28.37 -20.33
CA ALA A 33 28.73 -27.10 -20.14
C ALA A 33 28.38 -27.00 -18.65
N SER A 34 29.23 -26.32 -17.88
CA SER A 34 28.86 -25.76 -16.59
C SER A 34 27.66 -24.85 -16.82
N ALA A 35 26.65 -24.95 -15.96
CA ALA A 35 25.45 -24.12 -16.00
C ALA A 35 25.85 -22.62 -16.02
N VAL A 36 25.20 -21.83 -16.86
CA VAL A 36 25.36 -20.37 -16.92
C VAL A 36 23.96 -19.76 -16.82
N PRO A 37 23.72 -18.66 -16.07
CA PRO A 37 24.50 -18.05 -14.97
C PRO A 37 23.73 -17.99 -13.63
N MET A 38 24.50 -17.93 -12.54
CA MET A 38 24.11 -17.36 -11.24
C MET A 38 23.66 -15.91 -11.49
N ASP A 39 22.41 -15.57 -11.20
CA ASP A 39 21.86 -14.24 -11.48
C ASP A 39 22.72 -13.12 -10.85
N ASP A 40 22.87 -12.00 -11.56
CA ASP A 40 23.70 -10.88 -11.09
C ASP A 40 22.96 -10.05 -10.03
N THR A 41 23.30 -10.30 -8.77
CA THR A 41 22.78 -9.59 -7.59
C THR A 41 23.68 -8.44 -7.12
N SER A 42 24.71 -8.09 -7.87
CA SER A 42 25.57 -6.95 -7.50
C SER A 42 24.80 -5.62 -7.62
N PRO A 43 25.14 -4.61 -6.80
CA PRO A 43 24.47 -3.31 -6.88
C PRO A 43 24.60 -2.68 -8.28
N PRO A 44 23.69 -1.76 -8.66
CA PRO A 44 23.80 -1.04 -9.92
C PRO A 44 25.11 -0.24 -9.99
N SER A 45 25.69 -0.15 -11.20
CA SER A 45 26.89 0.68 -11.40
C SER A 45 26.59 2.16 -11.14
N PRO A 46 27.58 3.00 -10.78
CA PRO A 46 27.34 4.44 -10.57
C PRO A 46 26.79 5.22 -11.78
N THR A 47 26.85 4.64 -12.98
CA THR A 47 26.26 5.21 -14.22
C THR A 47 24.84 4.72 -14.51
N ASP A 48 24.34 3.77 -13.73
CA ASP A 48 22.97 3.28 -13.86
C ASP A 48 21.99 4.33 -13.29
N PRO A 49 20.84 4.61 -13.94
CA PRO A 49 19.88 5.59 -13.42
C PRO A 49 19.32 5.25 -12.04
N SER A 50 19.32 3.97 -11.66
CA SER A 50 18.86 3.45 -10.37
C SER A 50 20.01 3.20 -9.38
N ALA A 51 21.19 3.79 -9.63
CA ALA A 51 22.34 3.69 -8.74
C ALA A 51 21.99 4.05 -7.29
N TYR A 52 22.51 3.25 -6.37
CA TYR A 52 22.29 3.49 -4.95
C TYR A 52 22.96 4.77 -4.50
N THR A 53 22.44 5.32 -3.42
CA THR A 53 22.82 6.63 -2.90
C THR A 53 23.49 6.47 -1.56
N GLN A 54 24.59 7.19 -1.36
CA GLN A 54 25.33 7.16 -0.11
C GLN A 54 24.50 7.75 1.02
N LEU A 55 24.56 7.12 2.20
CA LEU A 55 24.00 7.74 3.39
C LEU A 55 24.73 9.05 3.72
N PRO A 56 24.03 10.04 4.28
CA PRO A 56 24.67 11.22 4.83
C PRO A 56 25.73 10.84 5.86
N ALA A 57 26.90 11.48 5.80
CA ALA A 57 28.08 11.08 6.57
C ALA A 57 27.98 11.30 8.09
N THR A 58 26.92 11.97 8.57
CA THR A 58 26.69 12.23 10.00
C THR A 58 25.20 12.13 10.32
N PRO A 59 24.82 11.79 11.57
CA PRO A 59 23.42 11.80 12.00
C PRO A 59 22.71 13.14 11.76
N GLN A 60 23.41 14.25 11.97
CA GLN A 60 22.89 15.59 11.71
C GLN A 60 22.55 15.78 10.22
N ALA A 61 23.43 15.34 9.32
CA ALA A 61 23.17 15.39 7.89
C ALA A 61 22.03 14.45 7.46
N ALA A 62 21.82 13.33 8.16
CA ALA A 62 20.69 12.45 7.94
C ALA A 62 19.35 13.10 8.35
N LEU A 63 19.33 13.79 9.49
CA LEU A 63 18.17 14.59 9.92
C LEU A 63 17.91 15.74 8.95
N GLU A 64 18.93 16.44 8.48
CA GLU A 64 18.80 17.49 7.46
C GLU A 64 18.26 16.94 6.13
N ALA A 65 18.68 15.74 5.73
CA ALA A 65 18.13 15.07 4.54
C ALA A 65 16.64 14.73 4.71
N LEU A 66 16.22 14.26 5.89
CA LEU A 66 14.81 14.03 6.22
C LEU A 66 13.99 15.33 6.18
N GLU A 67 14.52 16.41 6.75
CA GLU A 67 13.85 17.72 6.71
C GLU A 67 13.78 18.30 5.28
N ALA A 68 14.81 18.06 4.45
CA ALA A 68 14.83 18.49 3.07
C ALA A 68 13.72 17.84 2.22
N LEU A 69 13.26 16.63 2.57
CA LEU A 69 12.14 15.99 1.87
C LEU A 69 10.86 16.84 1.90
N LYS A 70 10.63 17.59 2.98
CA LYS A 70 9.44 18.46 3.15
C LYS A 70 9.42 19.64 2.18
N LEU A 71 10.56 19.98 1.58
CA LEU A 71 10.70 21.08 0.62
C LEU A 71 10.49 20.61 -0.84
N LEU A 72 10.41 19.30 -1.07
CA LEU A 72 10.21 18.72 -2.38
C LEU A 72 8.70 18.59 -2.70
N PRO A 73 8.32 18.60 -3.99
CA PRO A 73 6.96 18.22 -4.39
C PRO A 73 6.57 16.83 -3.90
N GLU A 74 5.26 16.55 -3.87
CA GLU A 74 4.70 15.22 -3.55
C GLU A 74 5.29 14.13 -4.46
N GLY A 75 5.42 12.91 -3.95
CA GLY A 75 6.02 11.77 -4.65
C GLY A 75 5.33 11.43 -5.99
N ASN A 76 4.02 11.66 -6.05
CA ASN A 76 3.14 11.42 -7.19
C ASN A 76 2.82 12.69 -8.01
N HIS A 77 3.54 13.80 -7.81
CA HIS A 77 3.26 15.09 -8.49
C HIS A 77 3.13 14.96 -10.02
N GLY A 78 3.90 14.06 -10.65
CA GLY A 78 3.84 13.79 -12.10
C GLY A 78 2.54 13.15 -12.59
N ALA A 79 1.79 12.47 -11.72
CA ALA A 79 0.54 11.77 -12.05
C ALA A 79 -0.62 12.74 -12.37
N LEU A 80 -0.49 14.01 -11.96
CA LEU A 80 -1.54 15.03 -12.07
C LEU A 80 -1.17 16.16 -13.03
N ALA A 81 -0.40 15.88 -14.07
CA ALA A 81 -0.06 16.87 -15.09
C ALA A 81 -1.30 17.30 -15.90
N LEU A 82 -1.44 18.61 -16.11
CA LEU A 82 -2.55 19.26 -16.80
C LEU A 82 -2.05 20.04 -18.05
N PRO A 83 -2.96 20.52 -18.91
CA PRO A 83 -2.58 21.28 -20.08
C PRO A 83 -1.77 22.54 -19.75
N ASN A 84 -0.83 22.90 -20.63
CA ASN A 84 0.02 24.10 -20.55
C ASN A 84 1.07 24.10 -19.43
N GLY A 85 1.51 22.92 -18.98
CA GLY A 85 2.54 22.79 -17.95
C GLY A 85 2.03 23.06 -16.53
N GLU A 86 0.72 23.11 -16.36
CA GLU A 86 0.06 23.15 -15.06
C GLU A 86 0.08 21.77 -14.40
N TYR A 87 0.06 21.74 -13.07
CA TYR A 87 -0.05 20.52 -12.29
C TYR A 87 -1.21 20.63 -11.33
N GLY A 88 -2.03 19.59 -11.31
CA GLY A 88 -3.05 19.39 -10.31
C GLY A 88 -2.45 18.97 -8.97
N ASN A 89 -3.31 18.92 -7.95
CA ASN A 89 -3.06 18.26 -6.68
C ASN A 89 -4.11 17.17 -6.43
N ARG A 90 -4.05 16.51 -5.27
CA ARG A 90 -5.00 15.45 -4.88
C ARG A 90 -6.49 15.80 -5.00
N ASN A 91 -6.85 17.09 -5.06
CA ASN A 91 -8.24 17.55 -5.24
C ASN A 91 -8.68 17.62 -6.71
N THR A 92 -7.74 17.63 -7.66
CA THR A 92 -8.02 17.75 -9.11
C THR A 92 -8.97 16.66 -9.60
N PRO A 93 -8.77 15.37 -9.27
CA PRO A 93 -9.65 14.31 -9.76
C PRO A 93 -11.02 14.28 -9.06
N ARG A 94 -11.24 15.12 -8.04
CA ARG A 94 -12.46 15.10 -7.22
C ARG A 94 -13.59 15.98 -7.79
N GLY A 95 -13.25 16.95 -8.65
CA GLY A 95 -14.12 18.05 -9.04
C GLY A 95 -15.48 17.66 -9.63
N GLU A 96 -15.55 16.58 -10.42
CA GLU A 96 -16.76 16.21 -11.17
C GLU A 96 -17.86 15.52 -10.32
N ASN A 97 -17.53 15.05 -9.11
CA ASN A 97 -18.45 14.31 -8.23
C ASN A 97 -18.35 14.74 -6.76
N VAL A 98 -17.81 15.94 -6.51
CA VAL A 98 -17.90 16.57 -5.19
C VAL A 98 -19.37 16.84 -4.91
N LEU A 99 -19.97 16.11 -3.97
CA LEU A 99 -21.19 16.59 -3.33
C LEU A 99 -20.82 17.87 -2.56
N PRO A 100 -21.32 19.05 -2.97
CA PRO A 100 -21.10 20.28 -2.22
C PRO A 100 -21.51 20.06 -0.76
N PRO A 101 -20.81 20.66 0.22
CA PRO A 101 -21.15 20.46 1.65
C PRO A 101 -22.63 20.72 1.97
N ALA A 102 -23.29 21.62 1.24
CA ALA A 102 -24.72 21.90 1.39
C ALA A 102 -25.65 20.76 0.93
N LEU A 103 -25.19 19.85 0.08
CA LEU A 103 -25.91 18.68 -0.42
C LEU A 103 -25.56 17.39 0.34
N GLN A 104 -24.62 17.44 1.29
CA GLN A 104 -24.32 16.32 2.18
C GLN A 104 -25.43 16.18 3.24
N THR A 105 -25.93 14.97 3.43
CA THR A 105 -27.22 14.73 4.11
C THR A 105 -27.11 14.30 5.57
N SER A 106 -26.05 13.56 5.97
CA SER A 106 -25.59 13.35 7.37
C SER A 106 -24.37 12.39 7.44
N PHE A 107 -23.86 12.17 8.65
CA PHE A 107 -22.72 11.28 9.01
C PHE A 107 -22.99 9.76 8.96
N ASN A 108 -24.14 9.30 8.44
CA ASN A 108 -24.51 7.89 8.51
C ASN A 108 -23.86 7.11 7.35
N TYR A 109 -24.67 6.64 6.40
CA TYR A 109 -24.24 5.80 5.29
C TYR A 109 -25.13 6.08 4.04
N PRO A 110 -24.57 6.04 2.82
CA PRO A 110 -23.13 6.06 2.61
C PRO A 110 -22.60 7.40 3.16
N THR A 111 -21.47 7.42 3.85
CA THR A 111 -21.12 8.57 4.70
C THR A 111 -21.14 9.87 3.88
N ASN A 112 -21.98 10.82 4.29
CA ASN A 112 -22.21 12.12 3.61
C ASN A 112 -22.91 12.07 2.23
N GLY A 113 -23.55 10.95 1.85
CA GLY A 113 -24.33 10.79 0.61
C GLY A 113 -25.81 10.45 0.84
N LEU A 114 -26.60 10.51 -0.24
CA LEU A 114 -28.00 10.06 -0.23
C LEU A 114 -28.06 8.52 -0.24
N ALA A 115 -29.15 7.96 0.30
CA ALA A 115 -29.41 6.53 0.19
C ALA A 115 -29.46 6.08 -1.28
N SER A 116 -28.80 4.95 -1.56
CA SER A 116 -28.68 4.35 -2.88
C SER A 116 -30.05 3.81 -3.37
N PRO A 117 -30.64 4.34 -4.46
CA PRO A 117 -31.93 3.87 -4.97
C PRO A 117 -31.80 2.49 -5.63
N LEU A 118 -32.73 1.57 -5.36
CA LEU A 118 -32.62 0.19 -5.85
C LEU A 118 -33.16 -0.05 -7.27
N PHE A 119 -33.86 0.92 -7.88
CA PHE A 119 -34.49 0.78 -9.21
C PHE A 119 -35.36 -0.49 -9.38
N GLY A 120 -36.00 -0.92 -8.29
CA GLY A 120 -36.81 -2.15 -8.28
C GLY A 120 -36.00 -3.45 -8.23
N ALA A 121 -34.68 -3.40 -7.99
CA ALA A 121 -33.90 -4.58 -7.65
C ALA A 121 -34.45 -5.24 -6.38
N GLN A 122 -34.54 -6.57 -6.39
CA GLN A 122 -35.01 -7.36 -5.26
C GLN A 122 -33.90 -8.31 -4.82
N PRO A 123 -33.67 -8.48 -3.51
CA PRO A 123 -32.63 -9.37 -3.03
C PRO A 123 -32.89 -10.81 -3.49
N PHE A 124 -31.82 -11.53 -3.81
CA PHE A 124 -31.80 -12.95 -4.16
C PHE A 124 -32.62 -13.30 -5.41
N THR A 125 -32.75 -12.36 -6.35
CA THR A 125 -33.45 -12.58 -7.64
C THR A 125 -32.52 -12.71 -8.85
N GLN A 126 -31.22 -12.45 -8.67
CA GLN A 126 -30.19 -12.60 -9.69
C GLN A 126 -29.18 -13.67 -9.26
N GLN A 127 -28.79 -14.53 -10.22
CA GLN A 127 -27.72 -15.50 -10.02
C GLN A 127 -26.38 -14.78 -9.87
N MET A 128 -25.57 -15.23 -8.92
CA MET A 128 -24.22 -14.76 -8.70
C MET A 128 -23.33 -15.05 -9.93
N LEU A 129 -22.56 -14.07 -10.37
CA LEU A 129 -21.52 -14.28 -11.35
C LEU A 129 -20.33 -14.97 -10.66
N LEU A 130 -19.94 -16.14 -11.19
CA LEU A 130 -18.65 -16.73 -10.85
C LEU A 130 -17.54 -16.02 -11.60
N TYR A 131 -16.36 -16.03 -11.00
CA TYR A 131 -15.16 -15.46 -11.59
C TYR A 131 -14.84 -16.01 -12.99
N GLU A 132 -14.45 -15.12 -13.90
CA GLU A 132 -13.95 -15.45 -15.24
C GLU A 132 -12.42 -15.51 -15.22
N GLU A 133 -11.84 -16.60 -15.70
CA GLU A 133 -10.39 -16.81 -15.65
C GLU A 133 -9.63 -15.90 -16.63
N PHE A 134 -8.48 -15.38 -16.21
CA PHE A 134 -7.55 -14.71 -17.13
C PHE A 134 -7.01 -15.66 -18.20
N GLY A 135 -6.78 -16.92 -17.83
CA GLY A 135 -6.15 -17.98 -18.61
C GLY A 135 -4.71 -17.67 -19.03
N PRO A 136 -3.73 -17.97 -18.15
CA PRO A 136 -2.32 -17.87 -18.51
C PRO A 136 -1.97 -18.74 -19.70
N GLU A 137 -1.28 -18.16 -20.68
CA GLU A 137 -0.79 -18.84 -21.86
C GLU A 137 0.71 -19.08 -21.73
N LYS A 138 1.24 -20.14 -22.33
CA LYS A 138 2.69 -20.40 -22.34
C LYS A 138 3.42 -19.20 -22.94
N LEU A 139 4.42 -18.67 -22.24
CA LEU A 139 5.29 -17.64 -22.78
C LEU A 139 6.33 -18.31 -23.69
N ASP A 140 6.04 -18.36 -25.00
CA ASP A 140 6.85 -19.05 -25.98
C ASP A 140 7.50 -18.04 -26.96
N PRO A 141 8.83 -17.88 -26.94
CA PRO A 141 9.51 -16.94 -27.84
C PRO A 141 9.45 -17.35 -29.32
N THR A 142 8.99 -18.57 -29.63
CA THR A 142 8.80 -19.05 -31.02
C THR A 142 7.43 -18.71 -31.59
N VAL A 143 6.46 -18.32 -30.74
CA VAL A 143 5.14 -17.88 -31.18
C VAL A 143 5.26 -16.45 -31.70
N GLU A 144 4.92 -16.25 -32.99
CA GLU A 144 4.88 -14.91 -33.57
C GLU A 144 3.81 -14.08 -32.84
N ALA A 145 4.27 -13.04 -32.14
CA ALA A 145 3.38 -12.15 -31.42
C ALA A 145 2.52 -11.33 -32.41
N GLY A 146 1.27 -11.08 -32.03
CA GLY A 146 0.41 -10.23 -32.84
C GLY A 146 0.98 -8.81 -33.00
N THR A 147 0.71 -8.21 -34.15
CA THR A 147 1.32 -6.95 -34.59
C THR A 147 0.41 -5.74 -34.42
N LEU A 148 -0.78 -5.90 -33.82
CA LEU A 148 -1.65 -4.74 -33.61
C LEU A 148 -1.08 -3.95 -32.44
N PRO A 149 -0.89 -2.62 -32.60
CA PRO A 149 -0.46 -1.80 -31.49
C PRO A 149 -1.57 -1.71 -30.44
N PHE A 150 -1.21 -1.33 -29.22
CA PHE A 150 -2.18 -1.01 -28.18
C PHE A 150 -3.12 0.11 -28.69
N PRO A 151 -4.44 -0.12 -28.77
CA PRO A 151 -5.33 0.80 -29.46
C PRO A 151 -5.40 2.15 -28.75
N ILE A 152 -5.42 3.23 -29.54
CA ILE A 152 -5.55 4.61 -29.04
C ILE A 152 -6.98 4.87 -28.54
N PRO A 153 -7.17 5.83 -27.61
CA PRO A 153 -8.50 6.28 -27.23
C PRO A 153 -9.20 6.95 -28.42
N THR A 154 -10.52 6.79 -28.48
CA THR A 154 -11.37 7.38 -29.51
C THR A 154 -12.64 7.95 -28.88
N THR A 155 -13.28 8.92 -29.54
CA THR A 155 -14.66 9.28 -29.17
C THR A 155 -15.61 8.15 -29.53
N GLY A 156 -16.68 7.98 -28.76
CA GLY A 156 -17.70 6.97 -29.00
C GLY A 156 -18.98 7.26 -28.23
N PRO A 157 -20.06 6.51 -28.46
CA PRO A 157 -21.31 6.73 -27.75
C PRO A 157 -21.15 6.41 -26.25
N ALA A 158 -21.69 7.29 -25.40
CA ALA A 158 -21.93 6.96 -23.99
C ALA A 158 -22.91 5.77 -23.90
N PRO A 159 -22.81 4.91 -22.87
CA PRO A 159 -21.98 5.05 -21.67
C PRO A 159 -20.57 4.42 -21.75
N GLU A 160 -20.21 3.73 -22.85
CA GLU A 160 -18.93 3.02 -22.98
C GLU A 160 -17.73 3.93 -23.32
N GLN A 161 -17.98 5.09 -23.93
CA GLN A 161 -16.97 6.07 -24.32
C GLN A 161 -17.50 7.51 -24.20
N ASP A 162 -16.60 8.49 -24.24
CA ASP A 162 -16.97 9.92 -24.29
C ASP A 162 -17.29 10.33 -25.75
N PRO A 163 -18.46 10.94 -26.01
CA PRO A 163 -18.86 11.31 -27.37
C PRO A 163 -18.15 12.54 -27.92
N ASN A 164 -17.52 13.34 -27.06
CA ASN A 164 -17.05 14.68 -27.39
C ASN A 164 -15.53 14.85 -27.21
N SER A 165 -14.87 14.02 -26.39
CA SER A 165 -13.45 14.17 -26.08
C SER A 165 -12.68 12.86 -26.12
N VAL A 166 -11.64 12.81 -26.95
CA VAL A 166 -10.69 11.68 -26.99
C VAL A 166 -9.94 11.53 -25.67
N ALA A 167 -9.51 12.63 -25.05
CA ALA A 167 -8.74 12.59 -23.82
C ALA A 167 -9.55 12.07 -22.62
N ARG A 168 -10.88 12.25 -22.66
CA ARG A 168 -11.81 11.77 -21.63
C ARG A 168 -12.35 10.36 -21.89
N SER A 169 -11.87 9.71 -22.96
CA SER A 169 -12.36 8.40 -23.41
C SER A 169 -11.25 7.35 -23.32
N GLY A 170 -11.65 6.07 -23.34
CA GLY A 170 -10.76 4.94 -23.56
C GLY A 170 -10.79 4.44 -25.02
N PRO A 171 -10.05 3.36 -25.34
CA PRO A 171 -10.16 2.69 -26.64
C PRO A 171 -11.55 2.08 -26.85
N ALA A 172 -11.99 1.97 -28.11
CA ALA A 172 -13.23 1.28 -28.44
C ALA A 172 -13.16 -0.20 -27.97
N GLY A 173 -14.20 -0.69 -27.31
CA GLY A 173 -14.18 -2.02 -26.67
C GLY A 173 -13.83 -3.17 -27.62
N ALA A 174 -14.34 -3.14 -28.86
CA ALA A 174 -14.00 -4.14 -29.88
C ALA A 174 -12.53 -4.10 -30.32
N ALA A 175 -11.93 -2.91 -30.39
CA ALA A 175 -10.52 -2.74 -30.73
C ALA A 175 -9.61 -3.23 -29.59
N LEU A 176 -9.96 -2.89 -28.34
CA LEU A 176 -9.26 -3.38 -27.15
C LEU A 176 -9.30 -4.91 -27.06
N GLU A 177 -10.46 -5.51 -27.28
CA GLU A 177 -10.58 -6.96 -27.24
C GLU A 177 -9.83 -7.66 -28.37
N THR A 178 -9.87 -7.11 -29.59
CA THR A 178 -9.09 -7.62 -30.73
C THR A 178 -7.60 -7.60 -30.43
N PHE A 179 -7.11 -6.54 -29.78
CA PHE A 179 -5.73 -6.42 -29.31
C PHE A 179 -5.39 -7.47 -28.23
N LEU A 180 -6.21 -7.59 -27.20
CA LEU A 180 -5.96 -8.53 -26.08
C LEU A 180 -6.03 -10.01 -26.50
N ARG A 181 -6.77 -10.32 -27.58
CA ARG A 181 -6.88 -11.67 -28.15
C ARG A 181 -5.64 -12.08 -28.95
N GLN A 182 -4.75 -11.15 -29.28
CA GLN A 182 -3.55 -11.46 -30.04
C GLN A 182 -2.61 -12.39 -29.26
N PRO A 183 -2.00 -13.39 -29.93
CA PRO A 183 -1.07 -14.30 -29.30
C PRO A 183 0.24 -13.57 -28.94
N GLY A 184 0.95 -14.12 -27.95
CA GLY A 184 2.26 -13.65 -27.53
C GLY A 184 2.28 -12.23 -26.96
N LEU A 185 3.49 -11.77 -26.62
CA LEU A 185 3.74 -10.42 -26.12
C LEU A 185 4.70 -9.70 -27.05
N LEU A 186 4.32 -8.50 -27.48
CA LEU A 186 5.16 -7.61 -28.28
C LEU A 186 5.26 -6.25 -27.57
N PRO A 187 6.47 -5.73 -27.30
CA PRO A 187 7.78 -6.38 -27.41
C PRO A 187 7.88 -7.60 -26.47
N PHE A 188 8.76 -8.55 -26.77
CA PHE A 188 8.94 -9.71 -25.91
C PHE A 188 9.55 -9.29 -24.55
N PRO A 189 9.08 -9.81 -23.40
CA PRO A 189 9.54 -9.38 -22.09
C PRO A 189 11.04 -9.61 -21.87
N THR A 190 11.66 -8.69 -21.12
CA THR A 190 13.09 -8.74 -20.77
C THR A 190 13.30 -8.44 -19.29
N GLN A 191 14.47 -8.80 -18.75
CA GLN A 191 14.86 -8.48 -17.37
C GLN A 191 14.73 -6.97 -17.08
N TYR A 192 15.27 -6.14 -17.97
CA TYR A 192 15.22 -4.68 -17.87
C TYR A 192 13.94 -4.15 -18.52
N SER A 193 13.47 -2.99 -18.06
CA SER A 193 12.34 -2.33 -18.69
C SER A 193 12.69 -1.80 -20.09
N ASN A 194 11.71 -1.84 -20.98
CA ASN A 194 11.86 -1.33 -22.33
C ASN A 194 11.74 0.20 -22.36
N VAL A 195 12.89 0.86 -22.54
CA VAL A 195 13.00 2.32 -22.68
C VAL A 195 13.07 2.80 -24.13
N LEU A 196 13.03 1.87 -25.11
CA LEU A 196 13.21 2.17 -26.54
C LEU A 196 11.89 2.47 -27.23
N ASP A 197 10.87 1.63 -26.97
CA ASP A 197 9.55 1.79 -27.56
C ASP A 197 8.83 2.97 -26.90
N ARG A 198 8.19 3.82 -27.71
CA ARG A 198 7.48 5.01 -27.25
C ARG A 198 6.04 4.69 -26.94
N ASN A 199 5.45 5.41 -25.98
CA ASN A 199 4.03 5.31 -25.67
C ASN A 199 3.19 5.49 -26.96
N PRO A 200 2.38 4.50 -27.37
CA PRO A 200 1.59 4.55 -28.60
C PRO A 200 0.56 5.69 -28.61
N TRP A 201 0.19 6.23 -27.45
CA TRP A 201 -0.76 7.33 -27.29
C TRP A 201 -0.09 8.71 -27.29
N LYS A 202 1.21 8.80 -27.60
CA LYS A 202 2.00 10.04 -27.58
C LYS A 202 1.27 11.23 -28.21
N ALA A 203 0.67 11.05 -29.39
CA ALA A 203 -0.01 12.14 -30.09
C ALA A 203 -1.22 12.68 -29.31
N GLN A 204 -2.02 11.80 -28.72
CA GLN A 204 -3.18 12.17 -27.91
C GLN A 204 -2.76 12.82 -26.58
N ILE A 205 -1.68 12.31 -25.98
CA ILE A 205 -1.11 12.87 -24.74
C ILE A 205 -0.56 14.28 -24.99
N GLU A 206 0.24 14.47 -26.03
CA GLU A 206 0.79 15.79 -26.40
C GLU A 206 -0.32 16.81 -26.72
N ALA A 207 -1.38 16.36 -27.41
CA ALA A 207 -2.54 17.18 -27.71
C ALA A 207 -3.30 17.60 -26.44
N PHE A 208 -3.48 16.69 -25.47
CA PHE A 208 -4.12 17.01 -24.18
C PHE A 208 -3.24 17.97 -23.36
N LEU A 209 -1.97 17.63 -23.14
CA LEU A 209 -1.05 18.41 -22.31
C LEU A 209 -0.68 19.77 -22.94
N ASN A 210 -0.93 19.96 -24.24
CA ASN A 210 -0.41 21.08 -25.02
C ASN A 210 1.10 21.28 -24.81
N ARG A 211 1.86 20.17 -24.83
CA ARG A 211 3.28 20.10 -24.47
C ARG A 211 4.01 19.18 -25.43
N HIS A 212 5.14 19.65 -25.97
CA HIS A 212 5.97 18.88 -26.91
C HIS A 212 7.48 19.01 -26.60
N PRO A 213 8.29 17.95 -26.81
CA PRO A 213 7.86 16.56 -26.99
C PRO A 213 7.51 15.89 -25.65
N VAL A 214 6.59 14.93 -25.64
CA VAL A 214 6.40 13.99 -24.53
C VAL A 214 7.18 12.70 -24.82
N GLY A 215 8.04 12.33 -23.88
CA GLY A 215 9.10 11.33 -24.08
C GLY A 215 8.85 9.93 -23.52
N SER A 216 7.74 9.65 -22.84
CA SER A 216 7.55 8.39 -22.10
C SER A 216 7.73 7.12 -22.96
N PRO A 217 8.40 6.10 -22.41
CA PRO A 217 8.40 4.76 -22.99
C PRO A 217 7.01 4.10 -22.95
N ALA A 218 6.82 3.05 -23.75
CA ALA A 218 5.61 2.22 -23.71
C ALA A 218 5.54 1.35 -22.45
N GLU A 219 6.68 0.93 -21.89
CA GLU A 219 6.73 0.27 -20.58
C GLU A 219 6.90 1.32 -19.47
N GLY A 220 6.00 1.31 -18.49
CA GLY A 220 6.00 2.24 -17.36
C GLY A 220 6.89 1.83 -16.19
N ARG A 221 7.45 0.61 -16.21
CA ARG A 221 8.32 0.12 -15.14
C ARG A 221 9.60 0.96 -15.00
N PRO A 222 10.00 1.34 -13.77
CA PRO A 222 11.21 2.13 -13.56
C PRO A 222 12.45 1.48 -14.22
N PRO A 223 13.29 2.26 -14.94
CA PRO A 223 14.44 1.74 -15.67
C PRO A 223 15.71 1.61 -14.83
N GLY A 224 16.61 0.72 -15.24
CA GLY A 224 17.90 0.51 -14.56
C GLY A 224 17.93 -0.81 -13.78
N LYS A 225 19.12 -1.20 -13.34
CA LYS A 225 19.34 -2.51 -12.71
C LYS A 225 18.61 -2.67 -11.38
N GLY A 226 18.54 -1.62 -10.56
CA GLY A 226 17.90 -1.64 -9.23
C GLY A 226 16.40 -1.90 -9.26
N TRP A 227 15.75 -1.73 -10.42
CA TRP A 227 14.33 -2.04 -10.66
C TRP A 227 14.12 -3.09 -11.77
N SER A 228 15.20 -3.76 -12.18
CA SER A 228 15.13 -4.86 -13.13
C SER A 228 14.57 -6.11 -12.46
N HIS A 229 14.01 -7.03 -13.25
CA HIS A 229 13.46 -8.26 -12.68
C HIS A 229 14.54 -9.05 -11.96
N GLN A 230 14.37 -9.25 -10.66
CA GLN A 230 15.34 -9.95 -9.83
C GLN A 230 15.33 -11.44 -10.14
N ARG A 231 16.51 -12.04 -10.20
CA ARG A 231 16.68 -13.47 -10.45
C ARG A 231 15.98 -13.93 -11.75
N TRP A 232 16.21 -13.18 -12.84
CA TRP A 232 15.48 -13.34 -14.10
C TRP A 232 15.73 -14.69 -14.77
N ASN A 233 16.97 -15.18 -14.77
CA ASN A 233 17.27 -16.46 -15.41
C ASN A 233 16.76 -17.63 -14.58
N GLU A 234 16.86 -17.52 -13.25
CA GLU A 234 16.39 -18.55 -12.34
C GLU A 234 14.86 -18.69 -12.33
N PHE A 235 14.14 -17.58 -12.24
CA PHE A 235 12.68 -17.55 -12.28
C PHE A 235 12.17 -16.96 -13.58
N TYR A 236 12.67 -17.50 -14.70
CA TYR A 236 12.23 -17.07 -16.02
C TYR A 236 10.72 -17.34 -16.20
N PRO A 237 9.92 -16.35 -16.65
CA PRO A 237 8.48 -16.51 -16.81
C PRO A 237 8.16 -17.62 -17.81
N GLN A 238 7.35 -18.59 -17.38
CA GLN A 238 6.93 -19.74 -18.19
C GLN A 238 5.53 -19.56 -18.78
N ALA A 239 4.71 -18.74 -18.13
CA ALA A 239 3.40 -18.35 -18.60
C ALA A 239 3.26 -16.83 -18.56
N ALA A 240 2.35 -16.32 -19.37
CA ALA A 240 2.02 -14.90 -19.38
C ALA A 240 0.52 -14.68 -19.48
N ILE A 241 0.07 -13.57 -18.88
CA ILE A 241 -1.28 -13.04 -19.06
C ILE A 241 -1.18 -11.63 -19.67
N LYS A 242 -2.08 -11.36 -20.61
CA LYS A 242 -2.29 -10.04 -21.21
C LYS A 242 -3.62 -9.50 -20.74
N THR A 243 -3.63 -8.35 -20.09
CA THR A 243 -4.84 -7.72 -19.52
C THR A 243 -4.75 -6.20 -19.60
N ALA A 244 -5.88 -5.51 -19.52
CA ALA A 244 -5.92 -4.05 -19.46
C ALA A 244 -6.86 -3.55 -18.37
N GLN A 245 -6.46 -2.57 -17.59
CA GLN A 245 -7.40 -1.80 -16.79
C GLN A 245 -8.18 -0.86 -17.70
N ALA A 246 -9.50 -1.00 -17.76
CA ALA A 246 -10.34 -0.25 -18.68
C ALA A 246 -11.67 0.16 -18.03
N GLY A 247 -12.29 1.19 -18.61
CA GLY A 247 -13.64 1.59 -18.25
C GLY A 247 -14.69 0.53 -18.61
N ALA A 248 -15.79 0.52 -17.87
CA ALA A 248 -16.92 -0.36 -18.08
C ALA A 248 -17.38 -0.43 -19.55
N ARG A 249 -17.44 -1.65 -20.07
CA ARG A 249 -17.93 -2.01 -21.40
C ARG A 249 -18.61 -3.38 -21.40
N VAL A 250 -19.34 -3.70 -22.47
CA VAL A 250 -19.90 -5.05 -22.65
C VAL A 250 -18.79 -6.09 -22.87
N ASN A 251 -18.90 -7.23 -22.18
CA ASN A 251 -18.03 -8.39 -22.39
C ASN A 251 -18.33 -9.03 -23.76
N GLN A 252 -17.35 -9.18 -24.65
CA GLN A 252 -17.55 -9.81 -25.96
C GLN A 252 -17.08 -11.28 -26.02
N GLY A 253 -16.72 -11.87 -24.88
CA GLY A 253 -16.28 -13.27 -24.76
C GLY A 253 -14.79 -13.42 -25.01
N LEU A 254 -13.96 -12.47 -24.55
CA LEU A 254 -12.50 -12.56 -24.66
C LEU A 254 -11.97 -13.84 -24.01
N ARG A 255 -12.45 -14.11 -22.80
CA ARG A 255 -11.90 -15.15 -21.93
C ARG A 255 -12.64 -16.47 -22.02
N ASP A 256 -13.70 -16.58 -22.81
CA ASP A 256 -14.49 -17.83 -22.93
C ASP A 256 -13.59 -19.02 -23.32
N SER A 257 -12.71 -18.83 -24.31
CA SER A 257 -11.76 -19.85 -24.76
C SER A 257 -10.60 -20.08 -23.79
N ARG A 258 -10.49 -19.24 -22.75
CA ARG A 258 -9.42 -19.24 -21.75
C ARG A 258 -9.84 -19.85 -20.41
N GLN A 259 -11.11 -20.24 -20.26
CA GLN A 259 -11.58 -20.96 -19.08
C GLN A 259 -11.08 -22.41 -19.13
N MET A 260 -10.47 -22.91 -18.05
CA MET A 260 -9.95 -24.29 -17.97
C MET A 260 -11.06 -25.35 -18.10
N HIS A 261 -12.25 -25.09 -17.58
CA HIS A 261 -13.41 -25.99 -17.77
C HIS A 261 -14.02 -25.91 -19.18
N HIS A 262 -13.61 -24.93 -19.99
CA HIS A 262 -14.09 -24.70 -21.36
C HIS A 262 -15.62 -24.60 -21.50
N TYR A 263 -16.34 -24.27 -20.41
CA TYR A 263 -17.80 -24.39 -20.32
C TYR A 263 -18.36 -25.74 -20.78
N ALA A 264 -17.56 -26.80 -20.68
CA ALA A 264 -17.86 -28.12 -21.20
C ALA A 264 -17.73 -29.22 -20.15
N LEU A 265 -17.00 -28.95 -19.07
CA LEU A 265 -16.65 -29.93 -18.04
C LEU A 265 -17.28 -29.56 -16.70
N GLY A 266 -17.65 -30.59 -15.93
CA GLY A 266 -18.13 -30.42 -14.56
C GLY A 266 -19.38 -29.56 -14.43
N GLU A 267 -19.48 -28.77 -13.37
CA GLU A 267 -20.61 -27.86 -13.13
C GLU A 267 -20.64 -26.66 -14.10
N PHE A 268 -19.56 -26.42 -14.85
CA PHE A 268 -19.51 -25.43 -15.93
C PHE A 268 -19.99 -25.98 -17.29
N GLY A 269 -20.13 -27.30 -17.44
CA GLY A 269 -20.62 -27.96 -18.65
C GLY A 269 -22.14 -28.04 -18.75
N PRO A 270 -22.70 -28.38 -19.93
CA PRO A 270 -24.15 -28.48 -20.11
C PRO A 270 -24.84 -29.35 -19.04
N GLY A 271 -25.84 -28.80 -18.37
CA GLY A 271 -26.56 -29.45 -17.26
C GLY A 271 -25.94 -29.25 -15.85
N GLY A 272 -24.75 -28.66 -15.79
CA GLY A 272 -24.12 -28.18 -14.55
C GLY A 272 -24.77 -26.90 -14.01
N LEU A 273 -24.57 -26.61 -12.73
CA LEU A 273 -25.17 -25.46 -12.04
C LEU A 273 -24.67 -24.10 -12.56
N TYR A 274 -23.48 -24.04 -13.16
CA TYR A 274 -22.79 -22.79 -13.52
C TYR A 274 -22.62 -22.60 -15.02
N HIS A 275 -23.12 -23.53 -15.84
CA HIS A 275 -23.05 -23.42 -17.29
C HIS A 275 -23.74 -22.15 -17.80
N ASN A 276 -24.85 -21.76 -17.16
CA ASN A 276 -25.47 -20.47 -17.41
C ASN A 276 -24.80 -19.41 -16.52
N THR A 277 -23.97 -18.55 -17.11
CA THR A 277 -23.10 -17.67 -16.33
C THR A 277 -23.85 -16.55 -15.61
N ALA A 278 -24.91 -16.00 -16.21
CA ALA A 278 -25.72 -14.90 -15.64
C ALA A 278 -27.19 -15.29 -15.35
N GLY A 279 -27.54 -16.56 -15.45
CA GLY A 279 -28.91 -17.05 -15.22
C GLY A 279 -29.91 -16.71 -16.32
N VAL A 280 -29.46 -16.35 -17.54
CA VAL A 280 -30.31 -16.08 -18.71
C VAL A 280 -29.90 -16.95 -19.91
N PRO A 281 -30.82 -17.34 -20.81
CA PRO A 281 -30.48 -18.26 -21.91
C PRO A 281 -29.35 -17.77 -22.85
N ALA A 282 -29.19 -16.45 -22.99
CA ALA A 282 -28.14 -15.87 -23.83
C ALA A 282 -26.72 -16.07 -23.29
N THR A 283 -26.58 -16.52 -22.03
CA THR A 283 -25.30 -16.69 -21.33
C THR A 283 -25.00 -18.16 -21.01
N GLU A 284 -25.60 -19.10 -21.75
CA GLU A 284 -25.24 -20.52 -21.69
C GLU A 284 -23.87 -20.75 -22.31
N GLY A 285 -22.90 -21.14 -21.48
CA GLY A 285 -21.53 -21.48 -21.88
C GLY A 285 -20.69 -20.30 -22.37
N THR A 286 -21.01 -19.07 -21.94
CA THR A 286 -20.28 -17.86 -22.35
C THR A 286 -20.54 -16.69 -21.39
N ALA A 287 -19.56 -15.79 -21.26
CA ALA A 287 -19.74 -14.49 -20.62
C ALA A 287 -20.10 -13.36 -21.62
N LYS A 288 -20.14 -13.66 -22.92
CA LYS A 288 -20.42 -12.70 -23.98
C LYS A 288 -21.81 -12.08 -23.84
N GLY A 289 -21.88 -10.76 -24.07
CA GLY A 289 -23.11 -9.99 -24.01
C GLY A 289 -23.47 -9.48 -22.61
N ILE A 290 -22.73 -9.87 -21.58
CA ILE A 290 -22.92 -9.35 -20.23
C ILE A 290 -22.42 -7.89 -20.19
N GLY A 291 -23.36 -6.96 -19.99
CA GLY A 291 -23.07 -5.57 -19.65
C GLY A 291 -22.94 -5.39 -18.14
N ILE A 292 -22.16 -4.40 -17.71
CA ILE A 292 -21.90 -4.18 -16.29
C ILE A 292 -23.10 -3.49 -15.63
N ARG A 293 -23.82 -4.26 -14.81
CA ARG A 293 -24.89 -3.80 -13.92
C ARG A 293 -24.73 -4.49 -12.56
N PHE A 294 -25.04 -3.78 -11.48
CA PHE A 294 -25.07 -4.38 -10.14
C PHE A 294 -26.28 -5.29 -9.91
N HIS A 295 -27.34 -5.11 -10.69
CA HIS A 295 -28.52 -5.95 -10.77
C HIS A 295 -29.22 -5.74 -12.13
N PRO A 296 -29.92 -6.72 -12.73
CA PRO A 296 -30.58 -6.55 -14.04
C PRO A 296 -31.55 -5.37 -14.15
N ASN A 297 -32.21 -5.00 -13.05
CA ASN A 297 -33.13 -3.84 -12.98
C ASN A 297 -32.42 -2.50 -12.77
N MET A 298 -31.09 -2.49 -12.56
CA MET A 298 -30.32 -1.27 -12.36
C MET A 298 -29.70 -0.76 -13.67
N PRO A 299 -29.39 0.54 -13.76
CA PRO A 299 -28.69 1.11 -14.90
C PRO A 299 -27.33 0.45 -15.18
N ILE A 300 -26.91 0.49 -16.45
CA ILE A 300 -25.55 0.08 -16.84
C ILE A 300 -24.53 1.11 -16.32
N GLN A 301 -23.34 0.64 -15.93
CA GLN A 301 -22.28 1.51 -15.44
C GLN A 301 -21.57 2.24 -16.58
N ASN A 302 -21.25 3.51 -16.36
CA ASN A 302 -20.47 4.36 -17.24
C ASN A 302 -18.98 4.02 -17.16
N HIS A 303 -18.28 4.11 -18.30
CA HIS A 303 -16.84 3.86 -18.38
C HIS A 303 -15.98 4.70 -17.43
N ASN A 304 -16.46 5.87 -16.99
CA ASN A 304 -15.76 6.69 -16.00
C ASN A 304 -16.15 6.36 -14.55
N SER A 305 -17.29 5.69 -14.32
CA SER A 305 -17.76 5.33 -12.98
C SER A 305 -17.10 4.06 -12.45
N LEU A 306 -16.91 3.05 -13.31
CA LEU A 306 -16.35 1.75 -12.93
C LEU A 306 -15.19 1.35 -13.86
N TRP A 307 -14.07 0.94 -13.26
CA TRP A 307 -12.87 0.49 -13.95
C TRP A 307 -12.50 -0.90 -13.46
N THR A 308 -12.54 -1.90 -14.34
CA THR A 308 -12.19 -3.28 -14.01
C THR A 308 -11.14 -3.84 -14.96
N PHE A 309 -10.55 -4.99 -14.59
CA PHE A 309 -9.74 -5.76 -15.53
C PHE A 309 -10.55 -6.14 -16.78
N ASP A 310 -9.97 -5.82 -17.94
CA ASP A 310 -10.56 -5.82 -19.28
C ASP A 310 -11.79 -4.90 -19.46
N GLY A 311 -12.20 -4.13 -18.44
CA GLY A 311 -13.40 -3.29 -18.44
C GLY A 311 -14.70 -4.09 -18.45
N THR A 312 -14.70 -5.34 -17.99
CA THR A 312 -15.82 -6.26 -18.11
C THR A 312 -16.16 -6.97 -16.80
N LEU A 313 -17.37 -7.54 -16.71
CA LEU A 313 -17.74 -8.58 -15.76
C LEU A 313 -18.02 -9.90 -16.52
N PRO A 314 -17.88 -11.08 -15.89
CA PRO A 314 -17.60 -11.36 -14.47
C PRO A 314 -16.25 -10.86 -13.92
N PRO A 315 -16.05 -10.77 -12.59
CA PRO A 315 -14.76 -10.41 -12.02
C PRO A 315 -13.69 -11.44 -12.40
N LYS A 316 -12.42 -11.03 -12.44
CA LYS A 316 -11.35 -11.84 -13.02
C LYS A 316 -10.60 -12.66 -11.99
N LEU A 317 -10.29 -13.91 -12.32
CA LEU A 317 -9.54 -14.85 -11.48
C LEU A 317 -8.27 -15.30 -12.19
N LEU A 318 -7.14 -15.21 -11.50
CA LEU A 318 -5.89 -15.81 -11.97
C LEU A 318 -5.69 -17.18 -11.33
N MET A 319 -5.62 -18.22 -12.15
CA MET A 319 -5.26 -19.57 -11.73
C MET A 319 -3.74 -19.72 -11.86
N ALA A 320 -3.03 -19.89 -10.75
CA ALA A 320 -1.58 -20.03 -10.69
C ALA A 320 -1.18 -21.33 -9.98
N ARG A 321 0.07 -21.76 -10.18
CA ARG A 321 0.57 -22.99 -9.57
C ARG A 321 2.07 -22.94 -9.31
N TYR A 322 2.48 -23.46 -8.16
CA TYR A 322 3.86 -23.39 -7.69
C TYR A 322 4.88 -23.94 -8.68
N GLY A 323 5.97 -23.22 -8.91
CA GLY A 323 7.03 -23.61 -9.83
C GLY A 323 6.83 -23.14 -11.27
N GLN A 324 5.71 -22.47 -11.57
CA GLN A 324 5.45 -21.85 -12.87
C GLN A 324 5.43 -20.32 -12.72
N PRO A 325 6.57 -19.63 -12.86
CA PRO A 325 6.62 -18.18 -12.88
C PRO A 325 5.70 -17.58 -13.96
N ILE A 326 4.92 -16.56 -13.57
CA ILE A 326 3.93 -15.88 -14.42
C ILE A 326 4.37 -14.44 -14.65
N LEU A 327 4.27 -13.99 -15.89
CA LEU A 327 4.39 -12.59 -16.26
C LEU A 327 3.03 -12.00 -16.60
N MET A 328 2.57 -11.03 -15.81
CA MET A 328 1.40 -10.22 -16.15
C MET A 328 1.85 -8.97 -16.88
N ARG A 329 1.46 -8.84 -18.15
CA ARG A 329 1.49 -7.55 -18.86
C ARG A 329 0.18 -6.80 -18.63
N HIS A 330 0.24 -5.78 -17.80
CA HIS A 330 -0.89 -4.94 -17.43
C HIS A 330 -0.88 -3.64 -18.25
N TYR A 331 -1.81 -3.50 -19.20
CA TYR A 331 -1.99 -2.28 -19.99
C TYR A 331 -2.91 -1.29 -19.28
N ASN A 332 -2.63 0.02 -19.42
CA ASN A 332 -3.49 1.08 -18.92
C ASN A 332 -4.33 1.66 -20.05
N ALA A 333 -5.61 1.26 -20.12
CA ALA A 333 -6.58 1.72 -21.11
C ALA A 333 -7.54 2.80 -20.56
N LEU A 334 -7.18 3.45 -19.45
CA LEU A 334 -7.99 4.51 -18.83
C LEU A 334 -7.84 5.84 -19.59
N PRO A 335 -8.74 6.82 -19.36
CA PRO A 335 -8.65 8.13 -19.98
C PRO A 335 -7.34 8.88 -19.71
N ILE A 336 -6.89 9.70 -20.67
CA ILE A 336 -5.70 10.55 -20.55
C ILE A 336 -5.96 11.73 -19.61
N ASP A 337 -7.19 12.27 -19.60
CA ASP A 337 -7.58 13.34 -18.69
C ASP A 337 -7.78 12.77 -17.26
N PRO A 338 -6.97 13.16 -16.26
CA PRO A 338 -7.10 12.65 -14.89
C PRO A 338 -8.45 13.03 -14.23
N ALA A 339 -9.18 14.00 -14.77
CA ALA A 339 -10.52 14.36 -14.30
C ALA A 339 -11.65 13.51 -14.92
N ALA A 340 -11.36 12.71 -15.95
CA ALA A 340 -12.35 11.83 -16.60
C ALA A 340 -12.56 10.53 -15.81
N ASN A 341 -13.10 10.66 -14.61
CA ASN A 341 -13.13 9.59 -13.63
C ASN A 341 -14.44 9.53 -12.83
N GLY A 342 -15.47 10.26 -13.25
CA GLY A 342 -16.72 10.33 -12.49
C GLY A 342 -16.50 10.85 -11.06
N GLY A 343 -15.50 11.71 -10.87
CA GLY A 343 -15.11 12.46 -9.68
C GLY A 343 -14.48 11.70 -8.51
N PHE A 344 -13.95 10.50 -8.74
CA PHE A 344 -13.02 9.84 -7.83
C PHE A 344 -12.08 8.91 -8.62
N GLY A 345 -11.00 8.42 -8.00
CA GLY A 345 -10.00 7.57 -8.68
C GLY A 345 -9.00 8.36 -9.53
N LEU A 346 -7.92 7.71 -9.92
CA LEU A 346 -6.89 8.30 -10.76
C LEU A 346 -6.46 7.32 -11.85
N HIS A 347 -6.19 7.85 -13.04
CA HIS A 347 -5.87 7.06 -14.22
C HIS A 347 -4.46 6.43 -14.20
N THR A 348 -3.63 6.67 -13.19
CA THR A 348 -2.32 6.03 -13.02
C THR A 348 -2.45 4.83 -12.09
N LEU A 349 -1.68 3.78 -12.36
CA LEU A 349 -1.87 2.48 -11.74
C LEU A 349 -0.55 1.97 -11.15
N SER A 350 -0.65 1.29 -10.01
CA SER A 350 0.39 0.39 -9.48
C SER A 350 -0.33 -0.87 -9.02
N THR A 351 0.06 -2.06 -9.48
CA THR A 351 -0.62 -3.31 -9.11
C THR A 351 0.17 -4.08 -8.06
N HIS A 352 -0.45 -4.30 -6.91
CA HIS A 352 0.08 -5.12 -5.83
C HIS A 352 -0.53 -6.52 -5.85
N GLU A 353 0.32 -7.55 -5.81
CA GLU A 353 -0.10 -8.94 -5.57
C GLU A 353 -0.04 -9.21 -4.08
N HIS A 354 -1.20 -9.10 -3.44
CA HIS A 354 -1.34 -9.12 -2.00
C HIS A 354 -1.10 -10.51 -1.45
N ASN A 355 -0.21 -10.58 -0.46
CA ASN A 355 0.40 -11.79 0.10
C ASN A 355 1.47 -12.49 -0.75
N GLY A 356 1.85 -11.87 -1.87
CA GLY A 356 2.81 -12.46 -2.78
C GLY A 356 4.22 -12.47 -2.23
N HIS A 357 4.85 -13.66 -2.16
CA HIS A 357 6.31 -13.77 -1.96
C HIS A 357 7.04 -13.44 -3.27
N ASN A 358 6.99 -12.16 -3.65
CA ASN A 358 7.50 -11.63 -4.91
C ASN A 358 8.64 -10.64 -4.69
N PRO A 359 9.54 -10.47 -5.67
CA PRO A 359 10.54 -9.42 -5.58
C PRO A 359 9.94 -8.03 -5.73
N ALA A 360 10.58 -7.07 -5.07
CA ALA A 360 10.13 -5.68 -4.89
C ALA A 360 9.66 -4.98 -6.18
N GLU A 361 10.35 -5.18 -7.32
CA GLU A 361 9.98 -4.52 -8.58
C GLU A 361 8.67 -5.03 -9.19
N SER A 362 8.15 -6.16 -8.71
CA SER A 362 6.88 -6.76 -9.11
C SER A 362 5.87 -6.84 -7.96
N ASP A 363 6.20 -6.26 -6.81
CA ASP A 363 5.38 -6.29 -5.60
C ASP A 363 4.26 -5.24 -5.64
N GLY A 364 4.43 -4.14 -6.38
CA GLY A 364 3.42 -3.08 -6.47
C GLY A 364 3.72 -1.84 -5.64
N TYR A 365 5.01 -1.54 -5.40
CA TYR A 365 5.45 -0.33 -4.71
C TYR A 365 4.69 0.92 -5.19
N THR A 366 4.12 1.64 -4.23
CA THR A 366 3.09 2.67 -4.49
C THR A 366 3.53 3.81 -5.41
N ASN A 367 4.84 4.13 -5.44
CA ASN A 367 5.41 5.18 -6.29
C ASN A 367 6.05 4.65 -7.58
N ALA A 368 5.89 3.38 -7.92
CA ALA A 368 6.28 2.76 -9.19
C ALA A 368 5.08 2.63 -10.16
N PHE A 369 4.31 3.71 -10.30
CA PHE A 369 3.08 3.73 -11.10
C PHE A 369 3.32 4.01 -12.60
N PHE A 370 2.34 3.66 -13.43
CA PHE A 370 2.36 3.86 -14.88
C PHE A 370 1.10 4.53 -15.44
N PHE A 371 1.26 5.21 -16.56
CA PHE A 371 0.27 6.11 -17.17
C PHE A 371 -0.59 5.46 -18.27
N PRO A 372 -1.73 6.08 -18.63
CA PRO A 372 -2.49 5.69 -19.81
C PRO A 372 -1.65 5.56 -21.08
N GLY A 373 -1.92 4.52 -21.86
CA GLY A 373 -1.13 4.18 -23.05
C GLY A 373 0.12 3.35 -22.78
N GLN A 374 0.53 3.21 -21.52
CA GLN A 374 1.65 2.34 -21.13
C GLN A 374 1.18 0.94 -20.72
N TYR A 375 2.14 0.03 -20.60
CA TYR A 375 2.00 -1.22 -19.88
C TYR A 375 3.05 -1.36 -18.78
N TYR A 376 2.82 -2.24 -17.82
CA TYR A 376 3.82 -2.69 -16.85
C TYR A 376 3.88 -4.22 -16.87
N ASP A 377 5.10 -4.77 -16.91
CA ASP A 377 5.33 -6.21 -16.78
C ASP A 377 5.61 -6.54 -15.32
N TYR A 378 4.64 -7.17 -14.66
CA TYR A 378 4.80 -7.74 -13.32
C TYR A 378 5.22 -9.19 -13.46
N ARG A 379 6.31 -9.60 -12.79
CA ARG A 379 6.79 -10.98 -12.83
C ARG A 379 6.73 -11.63 -11.46
N TRP A 380 5.78 -12.55 -11.30
CA TRP A 380 5.60 -13.33 -10.09
C TRP A 380 6.28 -14.69 -10.24
N PRO A 381 7.30 -15.02 -9.42
CA PRO A 381 7.96 -16.32 -9.45
C PRO A 381 7.04 -17.50 -9.14
N VAL A 382 5.97 -17.28 -8.37
CA VAL A 382 5.04 -18.33 -7.91
C VAL A 382 5.82 -19.50 -7.29
N GLN A 383 6.64 -19.19 -6.29
CA GLN A 383 7.68 -20.04 -5.75
C GLN A 383 7.48 -20.23 -4.24
N LEU A 384 7.89 -21.36 -3.66
CA LEU A 384 7.76 -21.59 -2.21
C LEU A 384 8.87 -20.85 -1.44
N ALA A 385 8.49 -20.02 -0.47
CA ALA A 385 9.47 -19.37 0.42
C ALA A 385 10.42 -20.40 1.08
N GLY A 386 11.63 -19.96 1.42
CA GLY A 386 12.70 -20.86 1.81
C GLY A 386 13.29 -21.67 0.65
N TYR A 387 13.11 -21.22 -0.59
CA TYR A 387 13.67 -21.80 -1.81
C TYR A 387 15.17 -22.04 -1.74
N ASP A 388 15.88 -21.06 -1.16
CA ASP A 388 17.33 -21.11 -1.04
C ASP A 388 17.77 -21.89 0.22
N THR A 389 16.85 -22.21 1.13
CA THR A 389 17.22 -22.72 2.47
C THR A 389 16.72 -24.12 2.81
N ILE A 390 15.57 -24.51 2.25
CA ILE A 390 14.85 -25.73 2.62
C ILE A 390 14.51 -26.51 1.34
N ASN A 391 14.73 -27.82 1.36
CA ASN A 391 14.44 -28.70 0.23
C ASN A 391 15.11 -28.20 -1.08
N THR A 392 16.34 -27.71 -0.99
CA THR A 392 17.10 -27.14 -2.12
C THR A 392 17.43 -28.15 -3.23
N ASN A 393 17.22 -29.44 -2.99
CA ASN A 393 17.37 -30.52 -3.97
C ASN A 393 16.04 -31.04 -4.54
N ALA A 394 14.90 -30.41 -4.20
CA ALA A 394 13.55 -30.73 -4.68
C ALA A 394 13.15 -32.21 -4.51
N GLN A 395 13.32 -32.78 -3.31
CA GLN A 395 13.03 -34.19 -3.05
C GLN A 395 11.73 -34.41 -2.28
N ASP A 396 11.25 -33.42 -1.53
CA ASP A 396 10.00 -33.53 -0.76
C ASP A 396 8.78 -33.53 -1.70
N PRO A 397 7.95 -34.59 -1.72
CA PRO A 397 6.79 -34.66 -2.60
C PRO A 397 5.69 -33.64 -2.27
N ARG A 398 5.73 -33.00 -1.08
CA ARG A 398 4.78 -31.95 -0.68
C ARG A 398 5.11 -30.59 -1.28
N ALA A 399 6.37 -30.37 -1.65
CA ALA A 399 6.81 -29.21 -2.42
C ALA A 399 6.82 -29.58 -3.91
N ALA A 400 5.67 -29.44 -4.58
CA ALA A 400 5.55 -29.82 -5.99
C ALA A 400 4.55 -28.96 -6.77
N PHE A 401 4.87 -28.76 -8.05
CA PHE A 401 4.02 -28.24 -9.09
C PHE A 401 2.92 -29.24 -9.44
N PRO A 402 1.63 -28.87 -9.38
CA PRO A 402 0.53 -29.71 -9.83
C PRO A 402 0.44 -29.72 -11.36
N CYS A 403 0.33 -30.89 -11.97
CA CYS A 403 0.41 -31.06 -13.42
C CYS A 403 -0.58 -32.05 -14.01
N ALA A 404 -0.89 -31.85 -15.29
CA ALA A 404 -1.60 -32.82 -16.10
C ALA A 404 -0.62 -33.85 -16.72
N PRO A 405 -1.07 -35.09 -17.03
CA PRO A 405 -0.22 -36.09 -17.66
C PRO A 405 0.47 -35.58 -18.93
N GLY A 406 1.79 -35.79 -19.03
CA GLY A 406 2.60 -35.35 -20.17
C GLY A 406 3.06 -33.88 -20.12
N GLU A 407 2.58 -33.08 -19.16
CA GLU A 407 3.17 -31.77 -18.90
C GLU A 407 4.60 -31.91 -18.39
N THR A 408 5.37 -30.85 -18.55
CA THR A 408 6.78 -30.80 -18.16
C THR A 408 7.09 -29.44 -17.56
N LEU A 409 8.02 -29.41 -16.62
CA LEU A 409 8.48 -28.19 -15.97
C LEU A 409 10.02 -28.17 -15.96
N TRP A 410 10.63 -27.02 -16.22
CA TRP A 410 12.05 -26.85 -15.90
C TRP A 410 12.19 -26.70 -14.40
N VAL A 411 12.97 -27.59 -13.77
CA VAL A 411 13.24 -27.52 -12.33
C VAL A 411 14.73 -27.32 -12.14
N ASN A 412 15.09 -26.22 -11.48
CA ASN A 412 16.43 -26.04 -10.94
C ASN A 412 16.51 -26.88 -9.66
N ASP A 413 17.01 -28.11 -9.69
CA ASP A 413 17.21 -28.98 -8.52
C ASP A 413 18.68 -29.42 -8.42
N GLY A 414 19.01 -30.51 -7.72
CA GLY A 414 20.38 -31.05 -7.71
C GLY A 414 20.86 -31.57 -9.08
N ASN A 415 19.95 -31.77 -10.04
CA ASN A 415 20.22 -32.16 -11.43
C ASN A 415 19.35 -31.31 -12.38
N PRO A 416 19.63 -30.00 -12.53
CA PRO A 416 18.76 -29.06 -13.22
C PRO A 416 18.35 -29.55 -14.60
N GLY A 417 17.06 -29.46 -14.91
CA GLY A 417 16.54 -30.01 -16.15
C GLY A 417 15.03 -29.98 -16.28
N ARG A 418 14.55 -30.28 -17.49
CA ARG A 418 13.12 -30.47 -17.75
C ARG A 418 12.65 -31.80 -17.16
N LYS A 419 11.74 -31.74 -16.20
CA LYS A 419 11.10 -32.89 -15.56
C LYS A 419 9.74 -33.11 -16.21
N THR A 420 9.27 -34.35 -16.23
CA THR A 420 7.95 -34.72 -16.77
C THR A 420 7.01 -34.99 -15.60
N CYS A 421 5.73 -34.70 -15.79
CA CYS A 421 4.68 -34.96 -14.83
C CYS A 421 4.62 -36.45 -14.48
N GLU A 422 4.80 -36.77 -13.19
CA GLU A 422 4.68 -38.13 -12.64
C GLU A 422 3.62 -38.11 -11.54
N ASN A 423 2.60 -38.96 -11.65
CA ASN A 423 1.49 -39.02 -10.69
C ASN A 423 0.80 -37.65 -10.42
N GLY A 424 0.74 -36.79 -11.44
CA GLY A 424 0.07 -35.50 -11.36
C GLY A 424 0.86 -34.40 -10.65
N SER A 425 2.14 -34.60 -10.34
CA SER A 425 3.01 -33.54 -9.81
C SER A 425 4.44 -33.57 -10.36
N ILE A 426 5.16 -32.46 -10.20
CA ILE A 426 6.60 -32.33 -10.44
C ILE A 426 7.21 -31.64 -9.22
N LYS A 427 8.17 -32.27 -8.55
CA LYS A 427 8.80 -31.71 -7.33
C LYS A 427 9.56 -30.41 -7.62
N VAL A 428 9.49 -29.48 -6.68
CA VAL A 428 10.16 -28.16 -6.73
C VAL A 428 10.92 -27.90 -5.41
N ARG A 429 11.80 -26.90 -5.40
CA ARG A 429 12.50 -26.45 -4.18
C ARG A 429 11.56 -25.63 -3.27
N GLY A 430 12.03 -25.37 -2.05
CA GLY A 430 11.36 -24.52 -1.07
C GLY A 430 10.61 -25.29 0.01
N ASP A 431 10.18 -24.55 1.03
CA ASP A 431 9.50 -25.10 2.19
C ASP A 431 8.01 -25.27 1.92
N TRP A 432 7.54 -26.52 1.84
CA TRP A 432 6.12 -26.80 1.64
C TRP A 432 5.25 -26.29 2.80
N ARG A 433 5.83 -26.02 3.98
CA ARG A 433 5.10 -25.39 5.10
C ARG A 433 4.73 -23.95 4.82
N GLU A 434 5.34 -23.35 3.80
CA GLU A 434 5.04 -21.99 3.34
C GLU A 434 4.05 -21.99 2.16
N THR A 435 3.28 -23.07 1.99
CA THR A 435 2.30 -23.17 0.89
C THR A 435 1.13 -22.22 1.10
N MET A 436 0.97 -21.33 0.14
CA MET A 436 -0.11 -20.37 -0.01
C MET A 436 -1.16 -20.86 -1.03
N SER A 437 -2.36 -20.26 -1.02
CA SER A 437 -3.51 -20.76 -1.78
C SER A 437 -4.47 -19.65 -2.25
N THR A 438 -4.92 -18.75 -1.38
CA THR A 438 -5.89 -17.68 -1.71
C THR A 438 -5.21 -16.32 -1.67
N HIS A 439 -5.07 -15.73 -2.86
CA HIS A 439 -4.46 -14.43 -3.09
C HIS A 439 -5.44 -13.49 -3.79
N TRP A 440 -5.04 -12.23 -3.90
CA TRP A 440 -5.70 -11.25 -4.73
C TRP A 440 -4.69 -10.18 -5.13
N PHE A 441 -4.98 -9.44 -6.19
CA PHE A 441 -4.17 -8.32 -6.59
C PHE A 441 -5.03 -7.12 -6.94
N HIS A 442 -4.53 -5.94 -6.62
CA HIS A 442 -5.30 -4.70 -6.65
C HIS A 442 -4.43 -3.48 -6.91
N ASP A 443 -5.06 -2.35 -7.17
CA ASP A 443 -4.34 -1.08 -7.27
C ASP A 443 -3.70 -0.69 -5.93
N HIS A 444 -2.52 -0.08 -5.99
CA HIS A 444 -1.74 0.39 -4.85
C HIS A 444 -1.16 1.79 -5.15
N MET A 445 -1.86 2.60 -5.96
CA MET A 445 -1.39 3.92 -6.39
C MET A 445 -1.36 4.92 -5.22
N LEU A 446 -0.22 5.58 -5.02
CA LEU A 446 -0.02 6.54 -3.93
C LEU A 446 -1.12 7.61 -3.89
N ASP A 447 -1.81 7.70 -2.76
CA ASP A 447 -2.95 8.58 -2.43
C ASP A 447 -4.30 8.26 -3.12
N PHE A 448 -4.37 7.19 -3.91
CA PHE A 448 -5.55 6.82 -4.70
C PHE A 448 -5.92 5.33 -4.64
N THR A 449 -5.28 4.53 -3.77
CA THR A 449 -5.55 3.10 -3.60
C THR A 449 -7.03 2.86 -3.32
N ALA A 450 -7.59 3.53 -2.31
CA ALA A 450 -8.99 3.33 -1.91
C ALA A 450 -9.93 3.58 -3.10
N HIS A 451 -9.68 4.67 -3.82
CA HIS A 451 -10.53 5.06 -4.93
C HIS A 451 -10.46 4.07 -6.10
N ASN A 452 -9.25 3.66 -6.49
CA ASN A 452 -9.03 2.79 -7.64
C ASN A 452 -9.49 1.34 -7.35
N VAL A 453 -9.26 0.84 -6.14
CA VAL A 453 -9.80 -0.44 -5.67
C VAL A 453 -11.33 -0.37 -5.63
N TYR A 454 -11.91 0.73 -5.11
CA TYR A 454 -13.35 0.90 -5.06
C TYR A 454 -14.00 0.90 -6.45
N LYS A 455 -13.33 1.50 -7.46
CA LYS A 455 -13.73 1.47 -8.87
C LYS A 455 -13.63 0.10 -9.53
N GLY A 456 -12.85 -0.80 -8.96
CA GLY A 456 -12.78 -2.20 -9.38
C GLY A 456 -11.46 -2.67 -9.98
N ASN A 457 -10.37 -1.95 -9.73
CA ASN A 457 -9.03 -2.48 -9.95
C ASN A 457 -8.68 -3.49 -8.84
N ALA A 458 -9.32 -4.66 -8.90
CA ALA A 458 -9.09 -5.79 -8.01
C ALA A 458 -9.48 -7.11 -8.71
N ALA A 459 -8.68 -8.14 -8.49
CA ALA A 459 -8.91 -9.50 -8.98
C ALA A 459 -8.43 -10.52 -7.95
N MET A 460 -9.07 -11.69 -7.89
CA MET A 460 -8.58 -12.79 -7.05
C MET A 460 -7.57 -13.64 -7.80
N MET A 461 -6.72 -14.34 -7.06
CA MET A 461 -5.73 -15.27 -7.58
C MET A 461 -5.69 -16.52 -6.71
N ASN A 462 -5.79 -17.70 -7.32
CA ASN A 462 -5.71 -18.98 -6.61
C ASN A 462 -4.36 -19.64 -6.95
N TYR A 463 -3.59 -19.98 -5.93
CA TYR A 463 -2.37 -20.78 -6.04
C TYR A 463 -2.70 -22.26 -5.80
N TYR A 464 -2.27 -23.11 -6.72
CA TYR A 464 -2.36 -24.56 -6.59
C TYR A 464 -0.99 -25.19 -6.35
N SER A 465 -0.97 -26.22 -5.51
CA SER A 465 0.25 -26.90 -5.05
C SER A 465 0.05 -28.42 -5.02
N ALA A 466 1.05 -29.16 -4.52
CA ALA A 466 0.89 -30.58 -4.24
C ALA A 466 -0.17 -30.86 -3.17
N LEU A 467 -0.28 -29.96 -2.18
CA LEU A 467 -1.17 -30.03 -1.02
C LEU A 467 -2.59 -29.55 -1.37
N ASP A 468 -2.68 -28.45 -2.09
CA ASP A 468 -3.93 -27.91 -2.65
C ASP A 468 -3.94 -28.12 -4.17
N ARG A 469 -4.25 -29.35 -4.58
CA ARG A 469 -4.19 -29.74 -6.00
C ARG A 469 -5.34 -29.15 -6.81
N GLY A 470 -6.43 -28.76 -6.16
CA GLY A 470 -7.71 -28.52 -6.83
C GLY A 470 -8.25 -29.79 -7.50
N ASN A 471 -8.04 -30.98 -6.93
CA ASN A 471 -8.57 -32.25 -7.45
C ASN A 471 -8.78 -33.24 -6.29
N GLU A 472 -10.00 -33.73 -6.13
CA GLU A 472 -10.38 -34.62 -5.01
C GLU A 472 -10.00 -36.09 -5.23
N THR A 473 -9.62 -36.50 -6.44
CA THR A 473 -9.37 -37.93 -6.75
C THR A 473 -7.96 -38.42 -6.41
N ILE A 474 -7.01 -37.50 -6.20
CA ILE A 474 -5.60 -37.84 -5.99
C ILE A 474 -5.36 -38.05 -4.49
N GLU A 475 -5.09 -39.29 -4.08
CA GLU A 475 -4.77 -39.68 -2.71
C GLU A 475 -3.34 -40.23 -2.64
N ASP A 476 -2.36 -39.33 -2.73
CA ASP A 476 -0.93 -39.64 -2.76
C ASP A 476 -0.21 -39.40 -1.42
N GLY A 477 -0.97 -39.00 -0.40
CA GLY A 477 -0.46 -38.63 0.94
C GLY A 477 0.01 -37.18 1.05
N ALA A 478 0.14 -36.44 -0.06
CA ALA A 478 0.43 -35.00 -0.06
C ALA A 478 -0.85 -34.17 -0.27
N ASN A 479 -1.68 -34.54 -1.26
CA ASN A 479 -2.91 -33.81 -1.58
C ASN A 479 -3.92 -33.88 -0.43
N LEU A 480 -4.34 -32.71 0.06
CA LEU A 480 -5.35 -32.57 1.10
C LEU A 480 -6.75 -32.92 0.59
N ARG A 481 -7.00 -32.88 -0.73
CA ARG A 481 -8.33 -33.07 -1.34
C ARG A 481 -9.37 -32.07 -0.82
N LEU A 482 -9.00 -30.79 -0.76
CA LEU A 482 -9.95 -29.72 -0.46
C LEU A 482 -11.13 -29.75 -1.46
N PRO A 483 -12.38 -29.40 -1.06
CA PRO A 483 -13.52 -29.42 -1.97
C PRO A 483 -13.23 -28.58 -3.22
N SER A 484 -13.24 -29.21 -4.39
CA SER A 484 -12.80 -28.60 -5.64
C SER A 484 -13.54 -29.17 -6.85
N GLY A 485 -13.73 -30.48 -6.90
CA GLY A 485 -14.20 -31.24 -8.06
C GLY A 485 -13.15 -32.19 -8.63
N THR A 486 -13.51 -32.83 -9.75
CA THR A 486 -12.74 -33.94 -10.37
C THR A 486 -12.70 -33.86 -11.90
N ALA A 487 -13.24 -32.78 -12.48
CA ALA A 487 -13.38 -32.60 -13.92
C ALA A 487 -12.05 -32.29 -14.63
N LEU A 488 -11.12 -31.64 -13.94
CA LEU A 488 -9.78 -31.25 -14.39
C LEU A 488 -8.70 -32.02 -13.63
N ALA A 489 -7.49 -32.11 -14.22
CA ALA A 489 -6.34 -32.73 -13.57
C ALA A 489 -5.90 -31.97 -12.30
N TRP A 490 -6.03 -30.64 -12.30
CA TRP A 490 -5.77 -29.73 -11.18
C TRP A 490 -6.67 -28.50 -11.33
N GLY A 491 -6.81 -27.70 -10.28
CA GLY A 491 -7.50 -26.41 -10.37
C GLY A 491 -9.01 -26.48 -10.63
N ASN A 492 -9.69 -27.53 -10.18
CA ASN A 492 -11.15 -27.60 -10.28
C ASN A 492 -11.82 -26.50 -9.43
N ARG A 493 -12.94 -25.98 -9.95
CA ARG A 493 -13.70 -24.86 -9.38
C ARG A 493 -15.18 -25.21 -9.21
N ASP A 494 -15.55 -26.46 -9.42
CA ASP A 494 -16.92 -26.97 -9.31
C ASP A 494 -17.48 -26.78 -7.90
N TYR A 495 -16.60 -26.93 -6.90
CA TYR A 495 -16.93 -26.84 -5.48
C TYR A 495 -15.95 -25.97 -4.69
N ASP A 496 -15.11 -25.20 -5.38
CA ASP A 496 -14.18 -24.20 -4.83
C ASP A 496 -14.55 -22.82 -5.39
N VAL A 497 -15.15 -21.98 -4.54
CA VAL A 497 -15.85 -20.76 -4.96
C VAL A 497 -15.23 -19.52 -4.33
N ASN A 498 -14.73 -18.62 -5.17
CA ASN A 498 -14.26 -17.29 -4.79
C ASN A 498 -15.41 -16.31 -4.55
N LEU A 499 -15.39 -15.63 -3.40
CA LEU A 499 -16.37 -14.66 -2.95
C LEU A 499 -15.67 -13.37 -2.53
N THR A 500 -15.80 -12.31 -3.33
CA THR A 500 -15.42 -10.96 -2.90
C THR A 500 -16.64 -10.25 -2.38
N ILE A 501 -16.63 -9.93 -1.11
CA ILE A 501 -17.70 -9.22 -0.41
C ILE A 501 -17.23 -7.79 -0.21
N ALA A 502 -18.08 -6.82 -0.55
CA ALA A 502 -17.78 -5.41 -0.36
C ALA A 502 -19.06 -4.62 -0.11
N ASP A 503 -18.97 -3.55 0.67
CA ASP A 503 -19.98 -2.51 0.63
C ASP A 503 -19.75 -1.56 -0.53
N LYS A 504 -20.84 -1.17 -1.18
CA LYS A 504 -20.84 -0.18 -2.25
C LYS A 504 -21.98 0.81 -2.06
N ALA A 505 -21.90 1.91 -2.78
CA ALA A 505 -22.91 2.96 -2.86
C ALA A 505 -22.97 3.47 -4.29
N TRP A 506 -24.11 4.03 -4.65
CA TRP A 506 -24.29 4.63 -5.98
C TRP A 506 -25.11 5.91 -5.89
N ASP A 507 -24.92 6.75 -6.89
CA ASP A 507 -25.64 8.01 -7.00
C ASP A 507 -27.12 7.79 -7.36
N GLN A 508 -27.87 8.90 -7.48
CA GLN A 508 -29.29 8.84 -7.83
C GLN A 508 -29.55 8.36 -9.28
N SER A 509 -28.51 8.24 -10.10
CA SER A 509 -28.55 7.66 -11.46
C SER A 509 -28.13 6.18 -11.47
N GLY A 510 -27.85 5.59 -10.31
CA GLY A 510 -27.42 4.20 -10.18
C GLY A 510 -25.98 3.95 -10.63
N GLN A 511 -25.15 5.00 -10.74
CA GLN A 511 -23.73 4.89 -11.06
C GLN A 511 -22.91 4.77 -9.79
N LEU A 512 -21.85 3.94 -9.80
CA LEU A 512 -20.95 3.79 -8.66
C LEU A 512 -20.48 5.15 -8.15
N TRP A 513 -20.58 5.34 -6.83
CA TRP A 513 -20.33 6.61 -6.18
C TRP A 513 -19.42 6.44 -4.97
N PHE A 514 -18.53 7.41 -4.78
CA PHE A 514 -17.55 7.43 -3.70
C PHE A 514 -17.32 8.88 -3.26
N ASN A 515 -17.17 9.11 -1.95
CA ASN A 515 -16.85 10.43 -1.43
C ASN A 515 -15.37 10.52 -1.01
N PRO A 516 -14.49 11.15 -1.82
CA PRO A 516 -13.06 11.24 -1.55
C PRO A 516 -12.69 12.16 -0.38
N PHE A 517 -13.67 12.84 0.23
CA PHE A 517 -13.45 13.71 1.39
C PHE A 517 -13.71 13.02 2.73
N ASN A 518 -14.19 11.78 2.73
CA ASN A 518 -14.36 10.99 3.96
C ASN A 518 -13.04 10.35 4.36
N ILE A 519 -12.07 11.15 4.79
CA ILE A 519 -10.71 10.71 5.14
C ILE A 519 -10.62 9.82 6.39
N ASP A 520 -11.72 9.75 7.16
CA ASP A 520 -11.87 8.86 8.31
C ASP A 520 -12.23 7.43 7.88
N GLY A 521 -12.68 7.22 6.65
CA GLY A 521 -13.18 5.94 6.16
C GLY A 521 -14.46 6.12 5.34
N PHE A 522 -14.52 5.50 4.16
CA PHE A 522 -15.73 5.50 3.34
C PHE A 522 -16.49 4.19 3.54
N ILE A 523 -17.73 4.30 4.04
CA ILE A 523 -18.66 3.16 4.09
C ILE A 523 -19.80 3.36 3.09
N GLY A 524 -20.05 2.33 2.29
CA GLY A 524 -21.21 2.18 1.42
C GLY A 524 -22.44 1.68 2.18
N ASP A 525 -23.61 1.78 1.53
CA ASP A 525 -24.91 1.42 2.10
C ASP A 525 -25.53 0.15 1.49
N GLN A 526 -24.81 -0.54 0.60
CA GLN A 526 -25.29 -1.74 -0.09
C GLN A 526 -24.26 -2.86 -0.06
N MET A 527 -24.65 -4.03 0.45
CA MET A 527 -23.79 -5.21 0.49
C MET A 527 -23.80 -5.89 -0.88
N MET A 528 -22.61 -6.21 -1.37
CA MET A 528 -22.41 -6.86 -2.65
C MET A 528 -21.53 -8.11 -2.52
N VAL A 529 -21.76 -9.06 -3.43
CA VAL A 529 -20.90 -10.23 -3.61
C VAL A 529 -20.58 -10.36 -5.09
N ASN A 530 -19.29 -10.45 -5.43
CA ASN A 530 -18.79 -10.53 -6.81
C ASN A 530 -19.41 -9.45 -7.72
N TRP A 531 -19.45 -8.20 -7.24
CA TRP A 531 -20.03 -7.04 -7.93
C TRP A 531 -21.55 -7.07 -8.16
N LEU A 532 -22.30 -7.94 -7.48
CA LEU A 532 -23.75 -7.97 -7.56
C LEU A 532 -24.44 -7.64 -6.24
N TYR A 533 -25.57 -6.94 -6.34
CA TYR A 533 -26.43 -6.67 -5.20
C TYR A 533 -27.17 -7.95 -4.78
N LYS A 534 -26.89 -8.40 -3.55
CA LYS A 534 -27.54 -9.52 -2.85
C LYS A 534 -27.92 -10.72 -3.76
N PRO A 535 -26.96 -11.38 -4.43
CA PRO A 535 -27.26 -12.45 -5.38
C PRO A 535 -27.66 -13.77 -4.70
N TYR A 536 -28.20 -14.71 -5.47
CA TYR A 536 -28.31 -16.11 -5.08
C TYR A 536 -27.25 -16.97 -5.80
N PHE A 537 -26.89 -18.11 -5.22
CA PHE A 537 -26.02 -19.09 -5.86
C PHE A 537 -26.53 -20.52 -5.59
N ASP A 538 -26.63 -21.32 -6.64
CA ASP A 538 -27.10 -22.70 -6.54
C ASP A 538 -25.92 -23.60 -6.14
N VAL A 539 -26.10 -24.43 -5.12
CA VAL A 539 -25.06 -25.37 -4.63
C VAL A 539 -25.58 -26.79 -4.61
N ARG A 540 -24.71 -27.77 -4.83
CA ARG A 540 -25.00 -29.19 -4.64
C ARG A 540 -25.01 -29.55 -3.14
N ALA A 541 -25.86 -30.49 -2.73
CA ALA A 541 -25.86 -31.07 -1.38
C ALA A 541 -24.59 -31.92 -1.15
N ARG A 542 -23.45 -31.25 -0.91
CA ARG A 542 -22.11 -31.82 -0.63
C ARG A 542 -21.21 -30.75 0.00
N SER A 543 -19.95 -31.07 0.26
CA SER A 543 -18.94 -30.11 0.73
C SER A 543 -18.54 -29.13 -0.36
N TYR A 544 -18.39 -27.86 0.03
CA TYR A 544 -17.87 -26.75 -0.77
C TYR A 544 -16.81 -26.00 0.02
N ARG A 545 -15.81 -25.51 -0.69
CA ARG A 545 -14.79 -24.57 -0.22
C ARG A 545 -15.18 -23.16 -0.68
N LEU A 546 -15.18 -22.20 0.23
CA LEU A 546 -15.54 -20.81 -0.03
C LEU A 546 -14.36 -19.91 0.33
N ARG A 547 -13.73 -19.31 -0.69
CA ARG A 547 -12.62 -18.36 -0.54
C ARG A 547 -13.17 -16.95 -0.43
N ILE A 548 -13.33 -16.48 0.80
CA ILE A 548 -13.96 -15.19 1.12
C ILE A 548 -12.88 -14.12 1.22
N LEU A 549 -13.05 -13.02 0.50
CA LEU A 549 -12.24 -11.80 0.57
C LEU A 549 -13.14 -10.63 0.95
N ASN A 550 -12.73 -9.83 1.93
CA ASN A 550 -13.31 -8.50 2.13
C ASN A 550 -12.63 -7.49 1.18
N GLY A 551 -13.30 -7.18 0.07
CA GLY A 551 -12.88 -6.21 -0.93
C GLY A 551 -13.45 -4.80 -0.73
N SER A 552 -13.84 -4.48 0.51
CA SER A 552 -14.25 -3.12 0.89
C SER A 552 -13.03 -2.19 0.99
N VAL A 553 -13.25 -0.91 1.25
CA VAL A 553 -12.16 0.07 1.46
C VAL A 553 -11.96 0.46 2.91
N SER A 554 -13.04 0.45 3.71
CA SER A 554 -13.02 0.83 5.13
C SER A 554 -13.97 0.00 6.01
N ARG A 555 -14.75 -0.92 5.43
CA ARG A 555 -15.75 -1.69 6.18
C ARG A 555 -15.23 -3.00 6.73
N TYR A 556 -15.56 -3.25 7.99
CA TYR A 556 -15.37 -4.54 8.67
C TYR A 556 -16.68 -5.32 8.62
N MET A 557 -16.58 -6.65 8.67
CA MET A 557 -17.74 -7.53 8.58
C MET A 557 -17.65 -8.62 9.64
N LYS A 558 -18.79 -9.05 10.17
CA LYS A 558 -18.88 -10.24 11.03
C LYS A 558 -20.01 -11.10 10.50
N ILE A 559 -19.68 -12.28 9.99
CA ILE A 559 -20.56 -13.00 9.07
C ILE A 559 -21.08 -14.27 9.74
N ALA A 560 -22.40 -14.36 9.89
CA ALA A 560 -23.08 -15.58 10.30
C ALA A 560 -23.61 -16.36 9.09
N VAL A 561 -23.67 -17.69 9.22
CA VAL A 561 -24.30 -18.57 8.23
C VAL A 561 -25.51 -19.25 8.86
N VAL A 562 -26.69 -19.07 8.24
CA VAL A 562 -27.95 -19.61 8.76
C VAL A 562 -28.78 -20.31 7.71
N ARG A 563 -29.49 -21.36 8.12
CA ARG A 563 -30.47 -22.07 7.31
C ARG A 563 -31.87 -21.60 7.67
N GLU A 564 -32.69 -21.35 6.66
CA GLU A 564 -34.11 -21.07 6.84
C GLU A 564 -34.91 -22.35 7.16
N ILE A 565 -35.77 -22.26 8.17
CA ILE A 565 -36.64 -23.32 8.65
C ILE A 565 -38.08 -22.83 8.54
N GLN A 566 -38.95 -23.65 7.92
CA GLN A 566 -40.38 -23.36 7.87
C GLN A 566 -41.02 -23.56 9.24
N GLY A 567 -41.88 -22.64 9.65
CA GLY A 567 -42.49 -22.59 10.98
C GLY A 567 -41.59 -21.92 12.03
N SER A 568 -41.85 -22.22 13.31
CA SER A 568 -41.20 -21.58 14.46
C SER A 568 -40.29 -22.52 15.26
N SER A 569 -39.85 -23.63 14.67
CA SER A 569 -39.05 -24.66 15.34
C SER A 569 -37.53 -24.40 15.29
N GLY A 570 -37.09 -23.40 14.54
CA GLY A 570 -35.69 -23.01 14.48
C GLY A 570 -35.21 -22.29 15.75
N GLU A 571 -33.89 -22.19 15.89
CA GLU A 571 -33.18 -21.55 17.00
C GLU A 571 -33.54 -20.07 17.14
N PHE A 572 -33.60 -19.34 16.02
CA PHE A 572 -33.95 -17.92 15.97
C PHE A 572 -35.27 -17.72 15.25
N ARG A 573 -36.11 -16.83 15.76
CA ARG A 573 -37.36 -16.46 15.08
C ARG A 573 -37.06 -15.56 13.89
N GLY A 574 -37.76 -15.77 12.78
CA GLY A 574 -37.77 -14.82 11.68
C GLY A 574 -38.69 -13.63 11.94
N PRO A 575 -38.93 -12.79 10.91
CA PRO A 575 -39.79 -11.62 11.04
C PRO A 575 -41.19 -11.99 11.53
N GLN A 576 -41.82 -11.11 12.32
CA GLN A 576 -43.14 -11.38 12.88
C GLN A 576 -44.15 -11.69 11.77
N GLY A 577 -44.84 -12.84 11.89
CA GLY A 577 -45.84 -13.28 10.91
C GLY A 577 -45.28 -13.89 9.61
N SER A 578 -43.95 -13.97 9.45
CA SER A 578 -43.32 -14.57 8.26
C SER A 578 -43.52 -16.08 8.14
N GLY A 579 -43.80 -16.76 9.26
CA GLY A 579 -43.90 -18.23 9.30
C GLY A 579 -42.57 -18.94 9.10
N VAL A 580 -41.43 -18.25 9.28
CA VAL A 580 -40.09 -18.85 9.20
C VAL A 580 -39.27 -18.60 10.47
N SER A 581 -38.29 -19.48 10.69
CA SER A 581 -37.27 -19.43 11.73
C SER A 581 -35.92 -19.84 11.14
N TYR A 582 -34.84 -19.78 11.93
CA TYR A 582 -33.49 -20.00 11.44
C TYR A 582 -32.67 -20.85 12.39
N ASN A 583 -31.80 -21.70 11.84
CA ASN A 583 -30.75 -22.40 12.59
C ASN A 583 -29.39 -21.96 12.09
N ARG A 584 -28.41 -21.82 12.97
CA ARG A 584 -27.01 -21.62 12.57
C ARG A 584 -26.50 -22.85 11.81
N VAL A 585 -25.64 -22.61 10.82
CA VAL A 585 -25.00 -23.63 9.99
C VAL A 585 -23.54 -23.74 10.41
N PRO A 586 -23.13 -24.88 10.99
CA PRO A 586 -21.73 -25.12 11.30
C PRO A 586 -20.85 -25.18 10.05
N PHE A 587 -19.62 -24.72 10.18
CA PHE A 587 -18.58 -24.79 9.16
C PHE A 587 -17.20 -24.95 9.79
N HIS A 588 -16.20 -25.21 8.96
CA HIS A 588 -14.80 -25.28 9.38
C HIS A 588 -13.98 -24.23 8.64
N MET A 589 -13.21 -23.42 9.35
CA MET A 589 -12.20 -22.57 8.73
C MET A 589 -10.92 -23.38 8.52
N ILE A 590 -10.38 -23.33 7.31
CA ILE A 590 -9.21 -24.12 6.89
C ILE A 590 -8.02 -23.24 6.48
N ALA A 591 -8.28 -21.98 6.14
CA ALA A 591 -7.26 -21.00 5.80
C ALA A 591 -7.71 -19.60 6.23
N ASN A 592 -6.74 -18.74 6.51
CA ASN A 592 -6.96 -17.31 6.67
C ASN A 592 -6.16 -16.52 5.61
N ASP A 593 -5.91 -15.25 5.87
CA ASP A 593 -5.09 -14.36 5.07
C ASP A 593 -3.68 -14.94 4.84
N GLY A 594 -3.05 -15.51 5.87
CA GLY A 594 -1.80 -16.26 5.74
C GLY A 594 -1.94 -17.71 5.23
N ASN A 595 -3.05 -17.99 4.53
CA ASN A 595 -3.37 -19.24 3.86
C ASN A 595 -3.62 -20.46 4.78
N ILE A 596 -3.39 -21.66 4.26
CA ILE A 596 -3.86 -22.93 4.84
C ILE A 596 -3.24 -23.11 6.21
N MET A 597 -4.09 -23.35 7.21
CA MET A 597 -3.70 -23.45 8.62
C MET A 597 -3.15 -24.83 8.96
N GLU A 598 -2.58 -24.96 10.16
CA GLU A 598 -2.18 -26.24 10.73
C GLU A 598 -3.38 -27.15 11.04
N HIS A 599 -4.47 -26.57 11.52
CA HIS A 599 -5.68 -27.27 11.93
C HIS A 599 -6.94 -26.61 11.35
N ALA A 600 -7.97 -27.42 11.09
CA ALA A 600 -9.28 -26.93 10.68
C ALA A 600 -10.08 -26.51 11.92
N VAL A 601 -10.44 -25.23 12.04
CA VAL A 601 -11.10 -24.67 13.23
C VAL A 601 -12.62 -24.85 13.11
N PRO A 602 -13.28 -25.57 14.03
CA PRO A 602 -14.71 -25.87 13.94
C PRO A 602 -15.56 -24.75 14.56
N PHE A 603 -16.36 -24.06 13.73
CA PHE A 603 -17.37 -23.09 14.16
C PHE A 603 -18.71 -23.78 14.40
N ASP A 604 -18.71 -24.82 15.25
CA ASP A 604 -19.85 -25.68 15.58
C ASP A 604 -20.31 -25.56 17.05
N GLY A 605 -19.64 -24.68 17.80
CA GLY A 605 -19.83 -24.46 19.22
C GLY A 605 -19.37 -25.61 20.11
N SER A 606 -18.40 -26.40 19.66
CA SER A 606 -17.74 -27.45 20.46
C SER A 606 -16.48 -26.95 21.19
N MET A 607 -16.04 -25.72 20.94
CA MET A 607 -14.84 -25.11 21.48
C MET A 607 -15.08 -23.63 21.81
N ASP A 608 -14.30 -23.12 22.77
CA ASP A 608 -14.15 -21.69 23.02
C ASP A 608 -13.04 -21.21 22.09
N LEU A 609 -13.43 -20.45 21.06
CA LEU A 609 -12.53 -20.12 19.95
C LEU A 609 -11.74 -18.84 20.19
N ASN A 610 -12.22 -17.95 21.07
CA ASN A 610 -11.59 -16.67 21.38
C ASN A 610 -10.99 -16.60 22.80
N GLY A 611 -11.23 -17.62 23.63
CA GLY A 611 -10.68 -17.73 24.98
C GLY A 611 -11.47 -16.96 26.06
N ASN A 612 -12.70 -16.52 25.76
CA ASN A 612 -13.53 -15.75 26.70
C ASN A 612 -14.38 -16.62 27.65
N GLY A 613 -14.39 -17.94 27.46
CA GLY A 613 -15.15 -18.91 28.25
C GLY A 613 -16.55 -19.25 27.72
N ASP A 614 -17.02 -18.64 26.63
CA ASP A 614 -18.26 -18.99 25.93
C ASP A 614 -17.96 -19.95 24.77
N LEU A 615 -18.70 -21.06 24.72
CA LEU A 615 -18.57 -22.06 23.66
C LEU A 615 -19.50 -21.78 22.47
N LYS A 616 -20.40 -20.79 22.55
CA LYS A 616 -21.55 -20.64 21.64
C LYS A 616 -21.63 -19.30 20.92
N ASP A 617 -20.83 -18.33 21.31
CA ASP A 617 -20.75 -17.00 20.70
C ASP A 617 -20.28 -17.05 19.25
N ASP A 618 -19.27 -17.88 18.93
CA ASP A 618 -18.73 -18.05 17.58
C ASP A 618 -19.36 -19.22 16.79
N ASN A 619 -20.33 -19.96 17.36
CA ASN A 619 -20.98 -21.07 16.64
C ASN A 619 -21.71 -20.57 15.39
N GLY A 620 -21.28 -21.01 14.19
CA GLY A 620 -21.81 -20.59 12.90
C GLY A 620 -21.57 -19.12 12.55
N ILE A 621 -20.58 -18.48 13.19
CA ILE A 621 -20.26 -17.05 13.03
C ILE A 621 -18.74 -16.91 12.83
N LEU A 622 -18.31 -16.29 11.74
CA LEU A 622 -16.91 -16.00 11.48
C LEU A 622 -16.38 -14.92 12.45
N PRO A 623 -15.07 -14.93 12.78
CA PRO A 623 -14.46 -13.78 13.42
C PRO A 623 -14.60 -12.55 12.52
N THR A 624 -14.41 -11.36 13.09
CA THR A 624 -14.42 -10.13 12.30
C THR A 624 -13.46 -10.26 11.13
N LEU A 625 -13.95 -9.95 9.94
CA LEU A 625 -13.24 -9.94 8.67
C LEU A 625 -12.96 -8.49 8.30
N ALA A 626 -11.74 -8.03 8.54
CA ALA A 626 -11.30 -6.69 8.18
C ALA A 626 -11.00 -6.57 6.68
N ILE A 627 -10.72 -5.36 6.24
CA ILE A 627 -10.40 -5.05 4.85
C ILE A 627 -9.16 -5.87 4.43
N ALA A 628 -9.21 -6.46 3.24
CA ALA A 628 -8.21 -7.35 2.68
C ALA A 628 -7.97 -8.67 3.41
N GLU A 629 -8.60 -8.95 4.55
CA GLU A 629 -8.53 -10.28 5.14
C GLU A 629 -9.25 -11.30 4.25
N ARG A 630 -8.75 -12.53 4.29
CA ARG A 630 -9.32 -13.66 3.57
C ARG A 630 -9.62 -14.77 4.55
N TYR A 631 -10.78 -15.40 4.42
CA TYR A 631 -11.07 -16.65 5.13
C TYR A 631 -11.54 -17.70 4.14
N ASP A 632 -11.03 -18.90 4.34
CA ASP A 632 -11.46 -20.06 3.58
C ASP A 632 -12.18 -21.04 4.48
N ILE A 633 -13.43 -21.32 4.13
CA ILE A 633 -14.29 -22.20 4.91
C ILE A 633 -14.82 -23.36 4.09
N ILE A 634 -15.00 -24.49 4.77
CA ILE A 634 -15.72 -25.64 4.27
C ILE A 634 -17.12 -25.67 4.87
N ILE A 635 -18.14 -25.64 4.00
CA ILE A 635 -19.54 -25.90 4.37
C ILE A 635 -19.98 -27.20 3.72
N ASN A 636 -20.55 -28.12 4.50
CA ASN A 636 -21.16 -29.33 3.97
C ASN A 636 -22.68 -29.20 3.87
N PHE A 637 -23.18 -28.97 2.65
CA PHE A 637 -24.60 -28.80 2.34
C PHE A 637 -25.42 -30.10 2.34
N ALA A 638 -24.88 -31.21 2.86
CA ALA A 638 -25.57 -32.48 3.10
C ALA A 638 -25.51 -32.96 4.55
N LYS A 639 -24.82 -32.23 5.44
CA LYS A 639 -24.73 -32.52 6.87
C LYS A 639 -25.62 -31.55 7.67
N HIS A 640 -25.65 -31.73 8.99
CA HIS A 640 -26.35 -30.84 9.94
C HIS A 640 -27.84 -30.61 9.63
N GLY A 641 -28.48 -31.64 9.05
CA GLY A 641 -29.91 -31.62 8.70
C GLY A 641 -30.24 -30.82 7.44
N ILE A 642 -29.26 -30.29 6.71
CA ILE A 642 -29.43 -29.62 5.42
C ILE A 642 -29.85 -30.64 4.37
N LYS A 643 -30.81 -30.28 3.51
CA LYS A 643 -31.36 -31.12 2.45
C LYS A 643 -31.64 -30.30 1.18
N PRO A 644 -31.70 -30.94 0.00
CA PRO A 644 -32.13 -30.28 -1.23
C PRO A 644 -33.45 -29.51 -1.06
N GLY A 645 -33.51 -28.30 -1.59
CA GLY A 645 -34.63 -27.36 -1.45
C GLY A 645 -34.48 -26.38 -0.29
N ASP A 646 -33.54 -26.59 0.63
CA ASP A 646 -33.26 -25.61 1.68
C ASP A 646 -32.58 -24.34 1.13
N LYS A 647 -32.79 -23.24 1.86
CA LYS A 647 -32.11 -21.97 1.65
C LYS A 647 -31.16 -21.67 2.81
N ILE A 648 -29.94 -21.26 2.46
CA ILE A 648 -28.92 -20.84 3.42
C ILE A 648 -28.55 -19.40 3.13
N PHE A 649 -28.33 -18.61 4.16
CA PHE A 649 -28.04 -17.18 4.06
C PHE A 649 -26.75 -16.83 4.79
N PHE A 650 -25.96 -15.97 4.17
CA PHE A 650 -24.88 -15.24 4.86
C PHE A 650 -25.45 -13.92 5.35
N VAL A 651 -25.13 -13.59 6.60
CA VAL A 651 -25.70 -12.46 7.34
C VAL A 651 -24.57 -11.64 7.93
N ASN A 652 -24.46 -10.35 7.58
CA ASN A 652 -23.51 -9.47 8.23
C ASN A 652 -24.13 -8.92 9.54
N LEU A 653 -23.30 -8.86 10.58
CA LEU A 653 -23.65 -8.43 11.94
C LEU A 653 -22.83 -7.23 12.42
N MET A 654 -21.76 -6.85 11.70
CA MET A 654 -20.86 -5.77 12.13
C MET A 654 -21.36 -4.41 11.65
N GLU A 655 -21.88 -3.61 12.59
CA GLU A 655 -22.41 -2.28 12.35
C GLU A 655 -21.27 -1.27 12.23
N HIS A 656 -21.47 -0.28 11.36
CA HIS A 656 -20.69 0.93 11.35
C HIS A 656 -21.62 2.15 11.44
N ASP A 657 -21.37 3.00 12.42
CA ASP A 657 -22.03 4.31 12.50
C ASP A 657 -21.32 5.36 11.64
N THR A 658 -20.00 5.22 11.46
CA THR A 658 -19.14 6.17 10.75
C THR A 658 -17.98 5.44 10.06
N GLY A 659 -17.16 6.19 9.33
CA GLY A 659 -15.90 5.68 8.76
C GLY A 659 -14.84 5.28 9.80
N LYS A 660 -14.94 5.75 11.05
CA LYS A 660 -13.86 5.63 12.05
C LYS A 660 -13.49 4.19 12.42
N GLY A 661 -14.46 3.29 12.36
CA GLY A 661 -14.29 1.89 12.71
C GLY A 661 -15.64 1.21 12.89
N PRO A 662 -15.63 -0.11 13.08
CA PRO A 662 -16.83 -0.84 13.46
C PRO A 662 -17.29 -0.46 14.87
N SER A 663 -18.55 -0.74 15.18
CA SER A 663 -19.03 -0.78 16.56
C SER A 663 -18.23 -1.83 17.36
N GLU A 664 -17.98 -1.56 18.64
CA GLU A 664 -17.21 -2.48 19.51
C GLU A 664 -17.89 -3.86 19.60
N ASP A 665 -19.22 -3.86 19.72
CA ASP A 665 -20.06 -5.05 19.77
C ASP A 665 -20.87 -5.22 18.46
N PRO A 666 -20.93 -6.43 17.89
CA PRO A 666 -21.78 -6.71 16.73
C PRO A 666 -23.27 -6.74 17.10
N VAL A 667 -24.12 -6.44 16.12
CA VAL A 667 -25.58 -6.56 16.27
C VAL A 667 -25.96 -8.04 16.47
N SER A 668 -26.87 -8.30 17.41
CA SER A 668 -27.31 -9.67 17.70
C SER A 668 -27.93 -10.35 16.46
N LEU A 669 -27.50 -11.58 16.18
CA LEU A 669 -28.06 -12.38 15.08
C LEU A 669 -29.58 -12.55 15.19
N ALA A 670 -30.11 -12.69 16.42
CA ALA A 670 -31.53 -12.81 16.67
C ALA A 670 -32.31 -11.55 16.26
N ASP A 671 -31.76 -10.37 16.55
CA ASP A 671 -32.39 -9.09 16.25
C ASP A 671 -32.34 -8.79 14.74
N VAL A 672 -31.25 -9.16 14.07
CA VAL A 672 -31.13 -9.07 12.60
C VAL A 672 -32.11 -10.00 11.89
N LEU A 673 -32.22 -11.27 12.32
CA LEU A 673 -33.09 -12.26 11.65
C LEU A 673 -34.58 -12.03 11.92
N SER A 674 -34.93 -11.51 13.09
CA SER A 674 -36.31 -11.14 13.43
C SER A 674 -36.73 -9.78 12.85
N GLU A 675 -35.82 -9.06 12.20
CA GLU A 675 -35.99 -7.69 11.72
C GLU A 675 -36.33 -6.69 12.85
N LYS A 676 -35.96 -7.01 14.10
CA LYS A 676 -35.99 -6.04 15.20
C LYS A 676 -34.93 -4.95 14.99
N TYR A 677 -33.77 -5.33 14.45
CA TYR A 677 -32.80 -4.40 13.88
C TYR A 677 -32.97 -4.40 12.36
N LYS A 678 -33.42 -3.27 11.79
CA LYS A 678 -33.66 -3.13 10.35
C LYS A 678 -33.57 -1.67 9.94
N ALA A 679 -32.55 -1.37 9.14
CA ALA A 679 -32.42 -0.07 8.50
C ALA A 679 -33.62 0.21 7.57
N VAL A 680 -34.17 1.42 7.64
CA VAL A 680 -35.26 1.89 6.78
C VAL A 680 -34.93 3.25 6.17
N VAL A 681 -35.42 3.51 4.96
CA VAL A 681 -35.24 4.80 4.28
C VAL A 681 -36.43 5.71 4.59
N ASP A 682 -36.16 6.86 5.18
CA ASP A 682 -37.12 7.95 5.39
C ASP A 682 -36.92 9.06 4.36
N GLN A 683 -38.02 9.65 3.90
CA GLN A 683 -37.98 10.85 3.07
C GLN A 683 -37.88 12.11 3.94
N THR A 684 -36.87 12.94 3.71
CA THR A 684 -36.68 14.21 4.43
C THR A 684 -36.62 15.40 3.49
N SER A 685 -36.68 16.62 4.05
CA SER A 685 -36.47 17.87 3.30
C SER A 685 -35.11 17.96 2.57
N LYS A 686 -34.12 17.15 2.97
CA LYS A 686 -32.79 17.07 2.35
C LYS A 686 -32.61 15.83 1.45
N GLY A 687 -33.67 15.05 1.22
CA GLY A 687 -33.64 13.80 0.45
C GLY A 687 -33.79 12.54 1.30
N PRO A 688 -33.74 11.35 0.66
CA PRO A 688 -33.79 10.07 1.35
C PRO A 688 -32.59 9.90 2.27
N ARG A 689 -32.86 9.54 3.52
CA ARG A 689 -31.85 9.15 4.50
C ARG A 689 -32.23 7.84 5.12
N TRP A 690 -31.25 7.14 5.62
CA TRP A 690 -31.51 5.96 6.41
C TRP A 690 -31.72 6.28 7.90
N ARG A 691 -32.51 5.43 8.56
CA ARG A 691 -32.82 5.46 10.00
C ARG A 691 -32.87 4.02 10.52
N ASP A 692 -32.75 3.85 11.84
CA ASP A 692 -32.90 2.58 12.57
C ASP A 692 -31.83 1.51 12.24
N GLY A 693 -30.59 1.94 11.95
CA GLY A 693 -29.41 1.07 11.86
C GLY A 693 -28.74 1.04 10.48
N ASP A 694 -27.56 0.43 10.39
CA ASP A 694 -26.73 0.28 9.20
C ASP A 694 -27.33 -0.74 8.17
N PRO A 695 -27.58 -0.35 6.90
CA PRO A 695 -28.33 -1.10 5.90
C PRO A 695 -27.55 -2.25 5.28
N VAL A 696 -26.24 -2.28 5.52
CA VAL A 696 -25.41 -3.43 5.17
C VAL A 696 -25.46 -4.54 6.23
N ILE A 697 -26.09 -4.31 7.38
CA ILE A 697 -26.47 -5.37 8.31
C ILE A 697 -27.61 -6.21 7.74
N GLY A 698 -27.52 -7.52 7.88
CA GLY A 698 -28.52 -8.47 7.43
C GLY A 698 -28.05 -9.39 6.31
N LYS A 699 -29.02 -10.11 5.73
CA LYS A 699 -28.76 -11.11 4.70
C LYS A 699 -28.22 -10.47 3.43
N PHE A 700 -27.15 -11.02 2.88
CA PHE A 700 -26.51 -10.49 1.66
C PHE A 700 -26.13 -11.54 0.61
N LEU A 701 -26.15 -12.84 0.93
CA LEU A 701 -25.95 -13.92 -0.05
C LEU A 701 -26.91 -15.06 0.29
N GLN A 702 -27.54 -15.66 -0.73
CA GLN A 702 -28.40 -16.84 -0.58
C GLN A 702 -27.84 -18.03 -1.33
N PHE A 703 -27.68 -19.17 -0.67
CA PHE A 703 -27.43 -20.45 -1.30
C PHE A 703 -28.71 -21.28 -1.41
N ASN A 704 -28.97 -21.82 -2.61
CA ASN A 704 -30.07 -22.73 -2.86
C ASN A 704 -29.52 -24.16 -2.99
N VAL A 705 -29.88 -25.03 -2.06
CA VAL A 705 -29.35 -26.41 -2.05
C VAL A 705 -30.07 -27.27 -3.09
N LYS A 706 -29.30 -27.88 -3.99
CA LYS A 706 -29.76 -28.79 -5.05
C LYS A 706 -29.34 -30.21 -4.76
N ALA A 707 -30.04 -31.17 -5.35
CA ALA A 707 -29.67 -32.57 -5.26
C ALA A 707 -28.28 -32.81 -5.88
N TYR A 708 -27.52 -33.70 -5.24
CA TYR A 708 -26.26 -34.22 -5.71
C TYR A 708 -26.35 -35.75 -5.75
N THR A 709 -26.01 -36.35 -6.89
CA THR A 709 -26.06 -37.81 -7.09
C THR A 709 -24.67 -38.43 -7.17
N GLY A 710 -23.61 -37.62 -7.22
CA GLY A 710 -22.24 -38.11 -7.20
C GLY A 710 -21.77 -38.44 -5.79
N GLN A 711 -20.54 -38.92 -5.69
CA GLN A 711 -19.85 -39.09 -4.41
C GLN A 711 -19.06 -37.83 -4.07
N ASP A 712 -19.11 -37.41 -2.81
CA ASP A 712 -18.22 -36.36 -2.29
C ASP A 712 -16.89 -37.02 -1.89
N GLN A 713 -15.81 -36.66 -2.57
CA GLN A 713 -14.46 -37.22 -2.35
C GLN A 713 -13.54 -36.21 -1.63
N SER A 714 -14.07 -35.04 -1.27
CA SER A 714 -13.33 -34.05 -0.52
C SER A 714 -12.96 -34.55 0.88
N MET A 715 -11.90 -33.97 1.45
CA MET A 715 -11.51 -34.26 2.82
C MET A 715 -12.61 -33.94 3.83
N ASP A 716 -12.64 -34.69 4.93
CA ASP A 716 -13.47 -34.35 6.09
C ASP A 716 -12.67 -33.45 7.05
N PRO A 717 -13.04 -32.15 7.22
CA PRO A 717 -12.32 -31.23 8.10
C PRO A 717 -12.32 -31.67 9.57
N VAL A 718 -13.25 -32.51 10.00
CA VAL A 718 -13.30 -33.06 11.36
C VAL A 718 -12.04 -33.89 11.71
N ALA A 719 -11.38 -34.45 10.68
CA ALA A 719 -10.14 -35.21 10.84
C ALA A 719 -8.91 -34.34 11.13
N PHE A 720 -9.02 -33.02 10.94
CA PHE A 720 -7.93 -32.04 11.08
C PHE A 720 -8.17 -31.03 12.21
N GLU A 721 -9.22 -31.22 13.01
CA GLU A 721 -9.53 -30.35 14.15
C GLU A 721 -8.39 -30.37 15.20
N PRO A 722 -8.16 -29.25 15.89
CA PRO A 722 -7.26 -29.22 17.05
C PRO A 722 -7.82 -30.09 18.20
N ALA A 723 -7.03 -30.25 19.26
CA ALA A 723 -7.51 -30.93 20.47
C ALA A 723 -8.69 -30.15 21.08
N LYS A 724 -9.73 -30.86 21.51
CA LYS A 724 -10.92 -30.27 22.16
C LYS A 724 -11.42 -31.13 23.31
N PRO A 725 -12.29 -30.64 24.22
CA PRO A 725 -12.75 -31.42 25.36
C PRO A 725 -13.27 -32.81 24.96
N GLY A 726 -12.62 -33.86 25.46
CA GLY A 726 -12.99 -35.26 25.17
C GLY A 726 -12.52 -35.81 23.82
N LYS A 727 -11.77 -35.06 23.00
CA LYS A 727 -11.22 -35.50 21.71
C LYS A 727 -9.78 -35.03 21.51
N ALA A 728 -8.87 -35.98 21.25
CA ALA A 728 -7.47 -35.66 20.93
C ALA A 728 -7.36 -34.88 19.60
N ALA A 729 -6.24 -34.17 19.41
CA ALA A 729 -5.97 -33.46 18.17
C ALA A 729 -6.00 -34.41 16.96
N GLY A 730 -6.54 -33.91 15.86
CA GLY A 730 -6.54 -34.57 14.56
C GLY A 730 -5.19 -34.48 13.85
N LYS A 731 -5.22 -34.77 12.54
CA LYS A 731 -4.08 -34.57 11.64
C LYS A 731 -3.79 -33.08 11.47
N LYS A 732 -2.55 -32.76 11.11
CA LYS A 732 -2.15 -31.41 10.68
C LYS A 732 -2.30 -31.29 9.17
N MET A 733 -2.84 -30.17 8.67
CA MET A 733 -2.81 -29.81 7.25
C MET A 733 -1.42 -29.26 6.90
N ILE A 734 -1.08 -28.07 7.40
CA ILE A 734 0.25 -27.47 7.21
C ILE A 734 0.85 -27.00 8.55
N PRO A 735 1.87 -27.70 9.10
CA PRO A 735 2.50 -27.28 10.35
C PRO A 735 3.18 -25.92 10.24
N LEU A 736 3.11 -25.12 11.31
CA LEU A 736 3.77 -23.81 11.34
C LEU A 736 5.30 -23.93 11.30
N THR A 737 5.95 -22.99 10.61
CA THR A 737 7.42 -22.88 10.59
C THR A 737 7.98 -22.28 11.87
N ILE A 738 7.16 -21.53 12.62
CA ILE A 738 7.47 -20.94 13.92
C ILE A 738 6.49 -21.50 14.96
N ASP A 739 6.98 -22.38 15.83
CA ASP A 739 6.21 -22.87 16.99
C ASP A 739 6.54 -22.01 18.21
N ARG A 740 5.62 -21.11 18.57
CA ARG A 740 5.78 -20.21 19.72
C ARG A 740 5.84 -20.92 21.09
N ASN A 741 5.47 -22.20 21.16
CA ASN A 741 5.54 -22.98 22.39
C ASN A 741 6.82 -23.85 22.47
N ASP A 742 7.58 -23.95 21.38
CA ASP A 742 8.83 -24.71 21.38
C ASP A 742 9.95 -23.92 22.11
N PRO A 743 10.60 -24.47 23.15
CA PRO A 743 11.63 -23.75 23.89
C PRO A 743 12.83 -23.33 23.05
N THR A 744 13.17 -24.08 22.00
CA THR A 744 14.28 -23.73 21.10
C THR A 744 13.89 -22.54 20.24
N MET A 745 12.65 -22.50 19.74
CA MET A 745 12.12 -21.36 19.00
C MET A 745 11.99 -20.12 19.90
N GLN A 746 11.51 -20.25 21.13
CA GLN A 746 11.46 -19.14 22.09
C GLN A 746 12.85 -18.53 22.32
N ALA A 747 13.88 -19.38 22.46
CA ALA A 747 15.26 -18.90 22.59
C ALA A 747 15.78 -18.19 21.32
N LYS A 748 15.28 -18.55 20.13
CA LYS A 748 15.57 -17.82 18.87
C LYS A 748 14.83 -16.48 18.81
N LEU A 749 13.54 -16.46 19.17
CA LEU A 749 12.71 -15.25 19.17
C LEU A 749 13.25 -14.19 20.14
N LYS A 750 13.76 -14.60 21.31
CA LYS A 750 14.44 -13.69 22.26
C LYS A 750 15.71 -13.04 21.69
N LYS A 751 16.35 -13.68 20.71
CA LYS A 751 17.56 -13.18 20.03
C LYS A 751 17.28 -12.54 18.67
N ALA A 752 16.03 -12.64 18.20
CA ALA A 752 15.61 -11.97 16.99
C ALA A 752 15.64 -10.46 17.23
N ARG A 753 15.76 -9.68 16.16
CA ARG A 753 15.59 -8.24 16.24
C ARG A 753 14.13 -7.91 16.53
N HIS A 754 13.89 -6.96 17.42
CA HIS A 754 12.55 -6.46 17.69
C HIS A 754 12.36 -5.13 16.92
N ARG A 755 11.10 -4.81 16.65
CA ARG A 755 10.67 -3.51 16.11
C ARG A 755 9.27 -3.20 16.61
N SER A 756 8.92 -1.94 16.72
CA SER A 756 7.56 -1.50 17.01
C SER A 756 7.06 -0.46 16.01
N PHE A 757 5.80 -0.64 15.60
CA PHE A 757 5.09 0.24 14.69
C PHE A 757 3.79 0.67 15.34
N GLU A 758 3.65 1.96 15.63
CA GLU A 758 2.47 2.53 16.28
C GLU A 758 1.63 3.32 15.26
N PHE A 759 0.43 2.82 14.98
CA PHE A 759 -0.51 3.36 14.01
C PHE A 759 -1.45 4.34 14.69
N GLY A 760 -1.41 5.62 14.31
CA GLY A 760 -2.29 6.64 14.90
C GLY A 760 -2.37 7.93 14.09
N ARG A 761 -2.69 9.04 14.78
CA ARG A 761 -2.68 10.41 14.23
C ARG A 761 -1.69 11.27 15.01
N SER A 762 -0.97 12.15 14.32
CA SER A 762 -0.04 13.09 14.98
C SER A 762 -0.79 14.02 15.96
N ASP A 763 -0.32 14.09 17.22
CA ASP A 763 -0.85 14.89 18.34
C ASP A 763 -2.35 14.76 18.67
N GLY A 764 -2.99 13.66 18.28
CA GLY A 764 -4.32 13.27 18.80
C GLY A 764 -5.50 14.18 18.42
N THR A 765 -5.38 14.99 17.36
CA THR A 765 -6.50 15.79 16.84
C THR A 765 -7.09 15.19 15.57
N ASP A 766 -8.42 15.27 15.41
CA ASP A 766 -9.16 14.75 14.24
C ASP A 766 -8.79 15.44 12.90
N THR A 767 -7.96 16.48 12.94
CA THR A 767 -7.52 17.26 11.77
C THR A 767 -6.11 16.94 11.30
N ALA A 768 -5.35 16.12 12.03
CA ALA A 768 -3.98 15.75 11.69
C ALA A 768 -3.94 14.49 10.79
N PRO A 769 -2.94 14.36 9.90
CA PRO A 769 -2.81 13.21 9.01
C PRO A 769 -2.54 11.92 9.79
N TRP A 770 -2.92 10.79 9.19
CA TRP A 770 -2.53 9.48 9.69
C TRP A 770 -1.02 9.29 9.65
N THR A 771 -0.46 8.74 10.72
CA THR A 771 0.99 8.56 10.89
C THR A 771 1.31 7.17 11.44
N ILE A 772 2.51 6.70 11.13
CA ILE A 772 3.10 5.53 11.79
C ILE A 772 4.36 5.99 12.51
N LYS A 773 4.49 5.66 13.80
CA LYS A 773 5.74 5.82 14.55
C LYS A 773 6.51 4.51 14.50
N THR A 774 7.82 4.60 14.45
CA THR A 774 8.70 3.42 14.44
C THR A 774 9.69 3.49 15.59
N ASP A 775 9.74 2.41 16.38
CA ASP A 775 10.61 2.22 17.54
C ASP A 775 10.59 3.42 18.50
N GLY A 776 9.39 3.86 18.88
CA GLY A 776 9.18 5.00 19.79
C GLY A 776 9.52 6.39 19.20
N GLY A 777 9.91 6.45 17.92
CA GLY A 777 10.26 7.68 17.22
C GLY A 777 9.06 8.57 16.86
N PHE A 778 9.32 9.58 16.03
CA PHE A 778 8.28 10.50 15.55
C PHE A 778 7.31 9.80 14.57
N GLY A 779 6.05 10.22 14.60
CA GLY A 779 5.05 9.79 13.64
C GLY A 779 5.17 10.61 12.36
N TYR A 780 5.29 9.93 11.22
CA TYR A 780 5.41 10.59 9.92
C TYR A 780 4.25 10.23 8.98
N SER A 781 3.83 11.19 8.16
CA SER A 781 2.99 10.94 6.98
C SER A 781 3.81 10.25 5.89
N MET A 782 3.18 9.46 5.03
CA MET A 782 3.87 8.76 3.95
C MET A 782 4.70 9.71 3.09
N ASP A 783 5.96 9.35 2.90
CA ASP A 783 6.82 9.89 1.85
C ASP A 783 7.57 8.71 1.23
N PRO A 784 7.40 8.42 -0.07
CA PRO A 784 8.05 7.28 -0.73
C PRO A 784 9.59 7.35 -0.67
N ARG A 785 10.16 8.52 -0.40
CA ARG A 785 11.61 8.77 -0.30
C ARG A 785 12.18 8.50 1.08
N ARG A 786 11.33 8.21 2.07
CA ARG A 786 11.75 7.91 3.44
C ARG A 786 11.78 6.41 3.69
N ILE A 787 12.93 5.90 4.12
CA ILE A 787 13.09 4.50 4.56
C ILE A 787 12.92 4.47 6.08
N THR A 788 11.94 3.69 6.53
CA THR A 788 11.58 3.59 7.94
C THR A 788 12.30 2.44 8.65
N ALA A 789 12.38 1.28 7.99
CA ALA A 789 13.10 0.11 8.48
C ALA A 789 13.89 -0.52 7.34
N ALA A 790 15.00 -1.18 7.68
CA ALA A 790 15.80 -1.94 6.73
C ALA A 790 16.23 -3.30 7.30
N PRO A 791 15.32 -4.29 7.37
CA PRO A 791 15.69 -5.68 7.63
C PRO A 791 16.75 -6.13 6.62
N LYS A 792 17.65 -7.01 7.04
CA LYS A 792 18.77 -7.46 6.20
C LYS A 792 18.67 -8.95 5.97
N LEU A 793 18.79 -9.39 4.72
CA LEU A 793 18.90 -10.81 4.40
C LEU A 793 20.14 -11.42 5.05
N ALA A 794 19.99 -12.60 5.66
CA ALA A 794 21.09 -13.30 6.31
C ALA A 794 22.16 -13.75 5.30
N ASN A 795 21.72 -14.19 4.11
CA ASN A 795 22.58 -14.64 3.02
C ASN A 795 21.98 -14.23 1.67
N GLY A 796 22.80 -14.21 0.63
CA GLY A 796 22.37 -13.98 -0.75
C GLY A 796 21.99 -15.29 -1.45
N PRO A 797 21.37 -15.22 -2.64
CA PRO A 797 21.03 -16.40 -3.42
C PRO A 797 22.29 -17.14 -3.88
N SER A 798 22.20 -18.48 -3.97
CA SER A 798 23.25 -19.34 -4.51
C SER A 798 22.62 -20.51 -5.26
N ASP A 799 23.27 -21.00 -6.32
CA ASP A 799 22.76 -22.12 -7.12
C ASP A 799 22.49 -23.39 -6.29
N ALA A 800 23.28 -23.59 -5.22
CA ALA A 800 23.15 -24.72 -4.29
C ALA A 800 22.21 -24.46 -3.11
N GLY A 801 21.69 -23.23 -2.99
CA GLY A 801 21.10 -22.73 -1.75
C GLY A 801 22.14 -22.55 -0.64
N TYR A 802 21.68 -22.18 0.56
CA TYR A 802 22.47 -22.11 1.77
C TYR A 802 21.72 -22.74 2.95
N GLY A 803 22.42 -23.28 3.94
CA GLY A 803 21.76 -23.80 5.14
C GLY A 803 21.36 -22.66 6.09
N GLY A 804 20.14 -22.67 6.61
CA GLY A 804 19.70 -21.71 7.63
C GLY A 804 18.19 -21.44 7.61
N ASP A 805 17.79 -20.46 8.41
CA ASP A 805 16.39 -20.09 8.62
C ASP A 805 15.99 -18.78 7.90
N GLY A 806 16.93 -18.04 7.30
CA GLY A 806 16.69 -16.64 6.88
C GLY A 806 16.83 -15.66 8.05
N THR A 807 16.44 -14.41 7.86
CA THR A 807 16.48 -13.39 8.92
C THR A 807 15.15 -13.37 9.65
N LEU A 808 15.19 -13.64 10.96
CA LEU A 808 14.02 -13.61 11.84
C LEU A 808 13.95 -12.28 12.57
N GLU A 809 12.82 -11.60 12.49
CA GLU A 809 12.50 -10.42 13.30
C GLU A 809 11.18 -10.65 14.04
N VAL A 810 10.97 -9.92 15.14
CA VAL A 810 9.72 -9.86 15.89
C VAL A 810 9.20 -8.42 15.81
N TRP A 811 8.02 -8.23 15.24
CA TRP A 811 7.44 -6.91 15.06
C TRP A 811 6.21 -6.76 15.95
N LYS A 812 6.14 -5.61 16.62
CA LYS A 812 5.04 -5.22 17.49
C LYS A 812 4.22 -4.12 16.83
N ILE A 813 3.01 -4.46 16.40
CA ILE A 813 2.06 -3.53 15.79
C ILE A 813 1.13 -3.02 16.88
N LYS A 814 1.05 -1.70 17.07
CA LYS A 814 0.29 -1.05 18.15
C LYS A 814 -0.74 -0.08 17.60
N ASN A 815 -1.88 -0.01 18.27
CA ASN A 815 -2.85 1.07 18.10
C ASN A 815 -2.44 2.29 18.92
N GLY A 816 -2.10 3.39 18.26
CA GLY A 816 -1.72 4.67 18.87
C GLY A 816 -2.87 5.66 19.06
N GLY A 817 -4.10 5.31 18.69
CA GLY A 817 -5.27 6.20 18.75
C GLY A 817 -6.43 5.65 19.58
N ASN A 818 -7.22 6.54 20.20
CA ASN A 818 -8.46 6.16 20.88
C ASN A 818 -9.61 6.07 19.85
N GLY A 819 -10.20 4.89 19.69
CA GLY A 819 -11.45 4.69 18.94
C GLY A 819 -11.30 4.47 17.42
N TRP A 820 -10.12 4.05 16.96
CA TRP A 820 -9.87 3.68 15.56
C TRP A 820 -9.40 2.23 15.46
N SER A 821 -9.73 1.58 14.34
CA SER A 821 -9.29 0.23 14.02
C SER A 821 -8.41 0.24 12.77
N HIS A 822 -7.34 -0.56 12.81
CA HIS A 822 -6.33 -0.64 11.77
C HIS A 822 -6.05 -2.12 11.43
N PRO A 823 -6.41 -2.60 10.23
CA PRO A 823 -5.93 -3.89 9.74
C PRO A 823 -4.57 -3.66 9.09
N VAL A 824 -3.47 -3.94 9.79
CA VAL A 824 -2.13 -3.60 9.32
C VAL A 824 -1.58 -4.69 8.41
N HIS A 825 -1.29 -4.35 7.16
CA HIS A 825 -0.66 -5.23 6.19
C HIS A 825 0.85 -5.00 6.15
N VAL A 826 1.62 -6.09 6.16
CA VAL A 826 3.06 -6.09 5.88
C VAL A 826 3.27 -6.87 4.58
N HIS A 827 3.88 -6.24 3.58
CA HIS A 827 4.17 -6.89 2.30
C HIS A 827 5.21 -8.03 2.45
N PHE A 828 5.37 -8.81 1.38
CA PHE A 828 6.42 -9.79 1.13
C PHE A 828 6.32 -11.16 1.84
N GLU A 829 6.20 -11.21 3.16
CA GLU A 829 6.25 -12.45 3.94
C GLU A 829 5.10 -12.53 4.94
N GLU A 830 4.59 -13.74 5.16
CA GLU A 830 3.61 -14.00 6.22
C GLU A 830 4.32 -14.23 7.55
N GLY A 831 3.80 -13.62 8.63
CA GLY A 831 4.29 -13.81 9.99
C GLY A 831 3.39 -14.72 10.83
N VAL A 832 3.90 -15.19 11.97
CA VAL A 832 3.13 -15.93 12.98
C VAL A 832 2.89 -15.02 14.19
N ILE A 833 1.62 -14.81 14.55
CA ILE A 833 1.28 -14.05 15.76
C ILE A 833 1.80 -14.79 17.00
N LEU A 834 2.59 -14.12 17.82
CA LEU A 834 3.10 -14.64 19.09
C LEU A 834 2.10 -14.41 20.22
N ASN A 835 1.59 -13.18 20.34
CA ASN A 835 0.59 -12.80 21.33
C ASN A 835 -0.21 -11.57 20.86
N ARG A 836 -1.38 -11.38 21.49
CA ARG A 836 -2.26 -10.20 21.38
C ARG A 836 -2.47 -9.64 22.77
N ASP A 837 -2.06 -8.41 23.02
CA ASP A 837 -2.05 -7.80 24.37
C ASP A 837 -1.43 -8.73 25.44
N GLY A 838 -0.35 -9.43 25.10
CA GLY A 838 0.31 -10.41 25.97
C GLY A 838 -0.41 -11.75 26.13
N ASN A 839 -1.59 -11.93 25.53
CA ASN A 839 -2.38 -13.17 25.57
C ASN A 839 -2.12 -14.06 24.35
N ALA A 840 -2.42 -15.35 24.47
CA ALA A 840 -2.36 -16.27 23.33
C ALA A 840 -3.36 -15.85 22.24
N PRO A 841 -3.01 -16.00 20.94
CA PRO A 841 -3.95 -15.72 19.86
C PRO A 841 -5.16 -16.66 19.90
N PRO A 842 -6.33 -16.22 19.39
CA PRO A 842 -7.53 -17.05 19.28
C PRO A 842 -7.30 -18.24 18.34
N GLU A 843 -8.14 -19.28 18.43
CA GLU A 843 -7.93 -20.54 17.72
C GLU A 843 -7.82 -20.37 16.20
N TRP A 844 -8.51 -19.39 15.59
CA TRP A 844 -8.43 -19.09 14.16
C TRP A 844 -7.16 -18.36 13.70
N GLU A 845 -6.30 -17.90 14.62
CA GLU A 845 -4.99 -17.31 14.30
C GLU A 845 -3.83 -18.09 14.91
N LYS A 846 -4.11 -18.83 15.98
CA LYS A 846 -3.16 -19.75 16.62
C LYS A 846 -2.63 -20.76 15.61
N TRP A 847 -3.45 -21.35 14.77
CA TRP A 847 -2.98 -22.37 13.84
C TRP A 847 -2.48 -21.80 12.52
N ALA A 848 -2.26 -20.49 12.42
CA ALA A 848 -2.08 -19.82 11.15
C ALA A 848 -0.81 -18.95 11.08
N ARG A 849 -0.36 -18.74 9.84
CA ARG A 849 0.42 -17.57 9.46
C ARG A 849 -0.55 -16.44 9.10
N LYS A 850 -0.09 -15.19 8.98
CA LYS A 850 -0.90 -14.02 8.61
C LYS A 850 -0.07 -12.98 7.86
N ASP A 851 -0.70 -12.19 7.03
CA ASP A 851 -0.13 -10.98 6.42
C ASP A 851 -0.84 -9.68 6.84
N LEU A 852 -1.96 -9.82 7.57
CA LEU A 852 -2.74 -8.73 8.15
C LEU A 852 -2.84 -8.85 9.67
N TYR A 853 -2.59 -7.77 10.39
CA TYR A 853 -2.60 -7.74 11.85
C TYR A 853 -3.55 -6.65 12.31
N ARG A 854 -4.74 -7.07 12.75
CA ARG A 854 -5.77 -6.15 13.24
C ARG A 854 -5.44 -5.64 14.63
N VAL A 855 -5.45 -4.32 14.80
CA VAL A 855 -5.41 -3.61 16.10
C VAL A 855 -6.56 -2.61 16.18
N GLY A 856 -7.27 -2.55 17.30
CA GLY A 856 -8.52 -1.79 17.44
C GLY A 856 -9.32 -2.16 18.69
N PRO A 857 -10.37 -1.39 19.03
CA PRO A 857 -11.20 -1.61 20.23
C PRO A 857 -12.24 -2.73 20.10
N GLU A 858 -12.45 -3.29 18.92
CA GLU A 858 -13.49 -4.31 18.66
C GLU A 858 -13.25 -5.65 19.38
N VAL A 859 -14.35 -6.38 19.66
CA VAL A 859 -14.40 -7.56 20.56
C VAL A 859 -13.40 -8.70 20.28
N ASP A 860 -12.96 -8.86 19.04
CA ASP A 860 -11.99 -9.87 18.61
C ASP A 860 -10.70 -9.26 18.05
N SER A 861 -10.33 -8.09 18.56
CA SER A 861 -9.09 -7.36 18.26
C SER A 861 -8.30 -7.08 19.52
N SER A 862 -7.20 -6.33 19.37
CA SER A 862 -6.26 -6.03 20.47
C SER A 862 -5.65 -4.65 20.33
N GLY A 863 -5.15 -4.10 21.44
CA GLY A 863 -4.39 -2.85 21.44
C GLY A 863 -3.03 -3.00 20.76
N GLU A 864 -2.43 -4.18 20.88
CA GLU A 864 -1.19 -4.56 20.21
C GLU A 864 -1.17 -6.03 19.75
N VAL A 865 -0.34 -6.30 18.74
CA VAL A 865 -0.03 -7.63 18.22
C VAL A 865 1.47 -7.75 18.08
N GLU A 866 2.05 -8.79 18.69
CA GLU A 866 3.43 -9.19 18.40
C GLU A 866 3.41 -10.35 17.41
N MET A 867 4.17 -10.23 16.32
CA MET A 867 4.31 -11.25 15.30
C MET A 867 5.79 -11.55 15.01
N ALA A 868 6.09 -12.78 14.63
CA ALA A 868 7.42 -13.16 14.14
C ALA A 868 7.38 -13.35 12.63
N ILE A 869 8.29 -12.68 11.92
CA ILE A 869 8.39 -12.68 10.46
C ILE A 869 9.79 -13.06 10.02
N ARG A 870 9.90 -13.70 8.84
CA ARG A 870 11.13 -14.28 8.35
C ARG A 870 11.43 -13.78 6.93
N PHE A 871 12.43 -12.92 6.79
CA PHE A 871 12.82 -12.34 5.51
C PHE A 871 13.86 -13.18 4.77
N ARG A 872 13.58 -13.52 3.51
CA ARG A 872 14.35 -14.47 2.68
C ARG A 872 14.31 -14.10 1.19
N GLU A 873 15.12 -14.77 0.35
CA GLU A 873 15.11 -14.82 -1.13
C GLU A 873 15.26 -13.52 -1.95
N PHE A 874 14.52 -12.45 -1.65
CA PHE A 874 14.46 -11.22 -2.44
C PHE A 874 14.77 -9.99 -1.59
N ALA A 875 15.35 -8.98 -2.21
CA ALA A 875 15.67 -7.71 -1.58
C ALA A 875 14.93 -6.57 -2.30
N GLY A 876 14.93 -5.38 -1.72
CA GLY A 876 14.40 -4.18 -2.32
C GLY A 876 13.29 -3.52 -1.50
N THR A 877 12.54 -2.65 -2.16
CA THR A 877 11.58 -1.76 -1.52
C THR A 877 10.20 -2.38 -1.41
N PHE A 878 9.66 -2.41 -0.19
CA PHE A 878 8.35 -2.95 0.16
C PHE A 878 7.57 -1.96 1.04
N MET A 879 6.30 -2.28 1.30
CA MET A 879 5.37 -1.42 2.03
C MET A 879 4.81 -2.10 3.30
N GLU A 880 4.50 -1.28 4.29
CA GLU A 880 3.65 -1.65 5.44
C GLU A 880 2.61 -0.54 5.62
N HIS A 881 1.36 -0.92 5.88
CA HIS A 881 0.28 0.07 6.02
C HIS A 881 -0.98 -0.44 6.70
N CYS A 882 -1.82 0.49 7.11
CA CYS A 882 -3.20 0.18 7.41
C CYS A 882 -3.98 -0.10 6.11
N HIS A 883 -4.67 -1.22 6.05
CA HIS A 883 -5.47 -1.65 4.90
C HIS A 883 -6.93 -1.14 4.96
N ASN A 884 -7.29 -0.33 5.95
CA ASN A 884 -8.32 0.67 5.71
C ASN A 884 -7.69 1.66 4.70
N THR A 885 -7.93 1.40 3.42
CA THR A 885 -7.28 2.10 2.30
C THR A 885 -7.52 3.61 2.32
N GLN A 886 -8.57 4.07 3.01
CA GLN A 886 -8.78 5.51 3.21
C GLN A 886 -7.81 6.11 4.23
N HIS A 887 -7.41 5.33 5.24
CA HIS A 887 -6.30 5.67 6.13
C HIS A 887 -4.97 5.61 5.36
N GLU A 888 -4.75 4.56 4.56
CA GLU A 888 -3.59 4.39 3.67
C GLU A 888 -3.36 5.62 2.78
N ASP A 889 -4.40 6.11 2.10
CA ASP A 889 -4.37 7.26 1.19
C ASP A 889 -4.21 8.62 1.91
N SER A 890 -4.19 8.68 3.26
CA SER A 890 -4.19 9.95 4.00
C SER A 890 -3.43 9.99 5.35
N SER A 891 -2.31 9.32 5.59
CA SER A 891 -1.39 8.61 4.70
C SER A 891 -0.68 7.51 5.52
N MET A 892 -1.44 6.53 6.01
CA MET A 892 -1.02 5.51 6.98
C MET A 892 -0.25 4.37 6.31
N LEU A 893 0.84 4.74 5.65
CA LEU A 893 1.67 3.91 4.79
C LEU A 893 3.13 4.26 5.04
N LEU A 894 4.00 3.26 5.08
CA LEU A 894 5.44 3.42 5.21
C LEU A 894 6.19 2.50 4.25
N ARG A 895 7.44 2.87 3.99
CA ARG A 895 8.39 2.08 3.20
C ARG A 895 9.39 1.40 4.12
N PHE A 896 9.65 0.12 3.88
CA PHE A 896 10.83 -0.58 4.38
C PHE A 896 11.63 -1.17 3.22
N ASP A 897 12.94 -1.24 3.38
CA ASP A 897 13.84 -1.80 2.36
C ASP A 897 14.50 -3.07 2.88
N LEU A 898 14.23 -4.21 2.27
CA LEU A 898 14.94 -5.45 2.57
C LEU A 898 16.32 -5.39 1.90
N GLU A 899 17.39 -5.41 2.70
CA GLU A 899 18.76 -5.18 2.21
C GLU A 899 19.50 -6.47 1.89
N ASN A 900 20.32 -6.43 0.83
CA ASN A 900 21.26 -7.50 0.52
C ASN A 900 22.36 -7.59 1.61
N PRO A 901 22.96 -8.78 1.81
CA PRO A 901 24.10 -8.91 2.72
C PRO A 901 25.24 -7.96 2.33
N GLY A 902 25.58 -7.05 3.24
CA GLY A 902 26.68 -6.08 3.05
C GLY A 902 26.30 -4.83 2.26
N GLN A 903 25.02 -4.59 1.99
CA GLN A 903 24.55 -3.33 1.42
C GLN A 903 24.72 -2.20 2.45
N PHE A 904 25.40 -1.12 2.06
CA PHE A 904 25.55 0.08 2.89
C PHE A 904 24.85 1.31 2.32
N GLU A 905 24.55 1.32 1.02
CA GLU A 905 23.92 2.44 0.30
C GLU A 905 22.40 2.27 0.21
N LEU A 906 21.68 3.38 0.12
CA LEU A 906 20.22 3.44 0.07
C LEU A 906 19.70 3.35 -1.37
N MET A 907 18.64 2.58 -1.58
CA MET A 907 17.97 2.50 -2.87
C MET A 907 17.22 3.81 -3.15
N PRO A 908 17.38 4.43 -4.33
CA PRO A 908 16.67 5.67 -4.68
C PRO A 908 15.18 5.40 -4.96
N SER A 909 14.34 6.40 -4.74
CA SER A 909 12.91 6.30 -5.08
C SER A 909 12.66 6.62 -6.56
N PRO A 910 11.87 5.81 -7.28
CA PRO A 910 11.40 6.16 -8.61
C PRO A 910 10.41 7.34 -8.53
N MET A 911 10.45 8.20 -9.54
CA MET A 911 9.59 9.38 -9.70
C MET A 911 8.99 9.37 -11.12
N PRO A 912 7.87 8.64 -11.35
CA PRO A 912 7.26 8.54 -12.67
C PRO A 912 6.60 9.84 -13.14
N THR A 913 6.77 10.16 -14.42
CA THR A 913 6.14 11.30 -15.12
C THR A 913 5.77 10.90 -16.55
N TRP A 914 5.02 11.75 -17.25
CA TRP A 914 4.77 11.60 -18.69
C TRP A 914 6.03 11.58 -19.57
N ASP A 915 7.20 11.97 -19.05
CA ASP A 915 8.48 11.96 -19.77
C ASP A 915 9.33 10.72 -19.47
N GLY A 916 8.84 9.82 -18.60
CA GLY A 916 9.55 8.66 -18.10
C GLY A 916 9.74 8.70 -16.59
N VAL A 917 10.51 7.75 -16.06
CA VAL A 917 10.77 7.62 -14.64
C VAL A 917 12.16 8.16 -14.32
N ALA A 918 12.21 9.17 -13.43
CA ALA A 918 13.45 9.66 -12.85
C ALA A 918 13.68 9.02 -11.47
N TYR A 919 14.84 9.26 -10.87
CA TYR A 919 15.17 8.79 -9.52
C TYR A 919 15.59 9.95 -8.62
N ILE A 920 15.24 9.84 -7.34
CA ILE A 920 15.69 10.77 -6.31
C ILE A 920 16.29 9.98 -5.14
N SER A 921 17.32 10.56 -4.51
CA SER A 921 17.94 9.98 -3.33
C SER A 921 16.92 9.83 -2.19
N SER A 922 17.00 8.69 -1.51
CA SER A 922 16.20 8.42 -0.32
C SER A 922 16.88 9.00 0.93
N ALA A 923 16.08 9.28 1.96
CA ALA A 923 16.55 9.54 3.31
C ALA A 923 16.06 8.42 4.23
N ALA A 924 16.81 8.08 5.27
CA ALA A 924 16.45 7.02 6.21
C ALA A 924 16.28 7.59 7.62
N LEU A 925 15.37 7.00 8.40
CA LEU A 925 15.27 7.29 9.83
C LEU A 925 16.57 6.89 10.55
N PRO A 926 16.97 7.58 11.62
CA PRO A 926 18.23 7.28 12.32
C PRO A 926 18.38 5.80 12.74
N ASN A 927 17.30 5.18 13.18
CA ASN A 927 17.22 3.81 13.72
C ASN A 927 16.80 2.75 12.69
N PHE A 928 16.71 3.07 11.40
CA PHE A 928 16.20 2.14 10.37
C PHE A 928 16.96 0.79 10.32
N ARG A 929 18.24 0.78 10.74
CA ARG A 929 19.12 -0.40 10.84
C ARG A 929 19.44 -0.83 12.26
N ASP A 930 18.97 -0.11 13.28
CA ASP A 930 19.32 -0.40 14.68
C ASP A 930 18.30 -1.37 15.31
N GLU A 931 18.70 -2.01 16.41
CA GLU A 931 17.90 -2.94 17.21
C GLU A 931 17.27 -2.14 18.36
N ASP A 932 15.98 -2.31 18.64
CA ASP A 932 15.50 -2.05 19.99
C ASP A 932 15.98 -3.21 20.88
N ASN A 933 16.60 -2.89 22.03
CA ASN A 933 16.97 -3.90 23.02
C ASN A 933 15.74 -4.38 23.84
N GLU A 934 14.53 -4.20 23.31
CA GLU A 934 13.25 -4.47 23.99
C GLU A 934 12.70 -5.84 23.57
N GLY A 935 13.47 -6.90 23.80
CA GLY A 935 12.92 -8.26 23.77
C GLY A 935 11.87 -8.47 24.90
N PRO A 936 10.96 -9.45 24.78
CA PRO A 936 9.91 -9.66 25.77
C PRO A 936 10.51 -10.26 27.05
N GLY A 937 10.75 -9.39 28.04
CA GLY A 937 10.56 -9.66 29.46
C GLY A 937 11.35 -10.78 30.14
N ASP A 938 12.66 -10.62 30.30
CA ASP A 938 13.42 -11.28 31.38
C ASP A 938 14.43 -10.26 31.94
N GLY A 939 14.11 -9.68 33.11
CA GLY A 939 14.97 -8.70 33.79
C GLY A 939 16.24 -9.32 34.34
N ASP A 940 17.33 -9.26 33.57
CA ASP A 940 18.68 -9.26 34.11
C ASP A 940 19.25 -7.85 33.90
N ASP A 941 19.32 -7.11 35.01
CA ASP A 941 19.97 -5.81 35.16
C ASP A 941 21.40 -5.86 34.58
N GLU A 942 21.60 -5.33 33.38
CA GLU A 942 22.75 -4.42 33.23
C GLU A 942 22.40 -3.18 34.06
N ASP A 943 23.05 -3.08 35.23
CA ASP A 943 22.89 -1.99 36.18
C ASP A 943 22.84 -0.64 35.44
N ASN A 944 21.71 0.06 35.50
CA ASN A 944 21.53 1.35 34.84
C ASN A 944 22.58 2.34 35.29
N GLN A 945 23.52 2.64 34.39
CA GLN A 945 24.57 3.60 34.67
C GLN A 945 23.95 4.98 34.78
N LEU A 946 24.34 5.71 35.82
CA LEU A 946 23.75 7.02 36.06
C LEU A 946 24.12 7.98 34.92
N PRO A 947 23.16 8.76 34.41
CA PRO A 947 23.44 9.75 33.38
C PRO A 947 24.34 10.85 33.93
N VAL A 948 25.13 11.48 33.06
CA VAL A 948 26.07 12.55 33.40
C VAL A 948 25.52 13.88 32.93
N ALA A 949 25.07 14.69 33.90
CA ALA A 949 24.75 16.11 33.69
C ALA A 949 26.04 16.94 33.60
N ARG A 950 26.11 17.93 32.71
CA ARG A 950 27.26 18.82 32.50
C ARG A 950 26.86 20.29 32.58
N ASP A 951 27.76 21.11 33.11
CA ASP A 951 27.49 22.53 33.32
C ASP A 951 27.16 23.28 32.01
N ASP A 952 26.19 24.18 32.10
CA ASP A 952 25.76 25.06 31.02
C ASP A 952 26.00 26.53 31.34
N SER A 953 26.01 27.35 30.29
CA SER A 953 26.01 28.80 30.47
C SER A 953 25.20 29.50 29.40
N GLY A 954 24.65 30.66 29.79
CA GLY A 954 23.91 31.55 28.90
C GLY A 954 24.06 33.00 29.34
N ALA A 955 23.57 33.93 28.53
CA ALA A 955 23.56 35.34 28.87
C ALA A 955 22.27 36.01 28.40
N THR A 956 21.70 36.87 29.23
CA THR A 956 20.50 37.64 28.90
C THR A 956 20.56 39.05 29.52
N LYS A 957 19.51 39.85 29.28
CA LYS A 957 19.32 41.19 29.83
C LYS A 957 18.10 41.21 30.75
N ALA A 958 18.00 42.22 31.60
CA ALA A 958 16.80 42.44 32.42
C ALA A 958 15.51 42.35 31.58
N ALA A 959 14.48 41.72 32.14
CA ALA A 959 13.18 41.47 31.50
C ALA A 959 13.16 40.62 30.20
N VAL A 960 14.29 40.02 29.76
CA VAL A 960 14.34 39.16 28.57
C VAL A 960 14.51 37.69 28.99
N PRO A 961 13.46 36.85 28.90
CA PRO A 961 13.61 35.41 29.13
C PRO A 961 14.58 34.77 28.14
N ILE A 962 15.30 33.75 28.60
CA ILE A 962 16.14 32.90 27.76
C ILE A 962 15.76 31.43 27.98
N THR A 963 15.59 30.70 26.89
CA THR A 963 15.36 29.25 26.91
C THR A 963 16.61 28.55 26.41
N LEU A 964 17.12 27.59 27.18
CA LEU A 964 18.32 26.82 26.89
C LEU A 964 17.96 25.34 26.74
N ASN A 965 18.56 24.69 25.74
CA ASN A 965 18.61 23.23 25.67
C ASN A 965 19.79 22.73 26.50
N ILE A 966 19.57 22.63 27.81
CA ILE A 966 20.61 22.22 28.77
C ILE A 966 20.95 20.73 28.66
N LEU A 967 20.11 19.93 28.01
CA LEU A 967 20.41 18.51 27.78
C LEU A 967 21.36 18.26 26.61
N ALA A 968 21.76 19.31 25.87
CA ALA A 968 22.52 19.16 24.62
C ALA A 968 23.95 18.62 24.81
N ASN A 969 24.53 18.82 26.00
CA ASN A 969 25.87 18.37 26.38
C ASN A 969 25.84 17.24 27.43
N ASP A 970 24.64 16.79 27.83
CA ASP A 970 24.43 15.70 28.77
C ASP A 970 24.49 14.36 28.05
N SER A 971 24.91 13.32 28.77
CA SER A 971 25.13 12.00 28.18
C SER A 971 24.80 10.90 29.15
N ASP A 972 24.23 9.83 28.66
CA ASP A 972 24.14 8.55 29.37
C ASP A 972 25.16 7.56 28.80
N ALA A 973 25.80 6.76 29.66
CA ALA A 973 26.85 5.84 29.25
C ALA A 973 26.30 4.60 28.52
N ASP A 974 25.09 4.20 28.86
CA ASP A 974 24.37 3.07 28.25
C ASP A 974 23.52 3.54 27.05
N GLY A 975 23.34 4.85 26.91
CA GLY A 975 22.60 5.46 25.81
C GLY A 975 21.10 5.55 26.08
N ASP A 976 20.68 5.48 27.34
CA ASP A 976 19.29 5.46 27.80
C ASP A 976 18.61 6.85 27.65
N LEU A 977 18.34 7.22 26.40
CA LEU A 977 17.69 8.46 25.97
C LEU A 977 16.17 8.27 25.77
N PRO A 978 15.33 9.33 25.91
CA PRO A 978 15.70 10.72 26.14
C PRO A 978 16.03 11.01 27.60
N LEU A 979 17.05 11.84 27.81
CA LEU A 979 17.29 12.47 29.11
C LEU A 979 16.17 13.48 29.41
N THR A 980 15.81 13.61 30.68
CA THR A 980 14.82 14.59 31.16
C THR A 980 15.38 15.38 32.34
N VAL A 981 15.07 16.68 32.38
CA VAL A 981 15.51 17.57 33.47
C VAL A 981 14.70 17.28 34.73
N VAL A 982 15.38 16.92 35.82
CA VAL A 982 14.79 16.70 37.15
C VAL A 982 15.56 17.49 38.21
N SER A 983 14.94 17.69 39.38
CA SER A 983 15.56 18.41 40.51
C SER A 983 16.10 19.80 40.16
N LEU A 984 15.38 20.55 39.32
CA LEU A 984 15.74 21.91 38.92
C LEU A 984 15.63 22.87 40.11
N GLY A 985 16.77 23.38 40.57
CA GLY A 985 16.85 24.39 41.63
C GLY A 985 16.48 25.78 41.12
N GLN A 986 15.93 26.62 42.01
CA GLN A 986 15.75 28.04 41.71
C GLN A 986 17.06 28.82 41.95
N PRO A 987 17.33 29.89 41.18
CA PRO A 987 18.42 30.82 41.49
C PRO A 987 18.16 31.58 42.79
N ASP A 988 19.19 32.24 43.33
CA ASP A 988 19.10 33.00 44.59
C ASP A 988 17.95 34.02 44.57
N SER A 989 17.32 34.22 45.73
CA SER A 989 16.16 35.12 45.89
C SER A 989 16.45 36.50 45.32
N GLY A 990 15.65 36.92 44.34
CA GLY A 990 15.77 38.22 43.66
C GLY A 990 16.61 38.21 42.37
N GLN A 991 17.17 37.06 41.96
CA GLN A 991 17.98 36.93 40.74
C GLN A 991 17.22 36.39 39.52
N GLY A 992 15.91 36.12 39.65
CA GLY A 992 15.06 35.60 38.58
C GLY A 992 14.32 34.33 39.01
N SER A 993 13.74 33.63 38.04
CA SER A 993 13.09 32.34 38.26
C SER A 993 13.33 31.41 37.07
N VAL A 994 13.31 30.10 37.31
CA VAL A 994 13.46 29.08 36.27
C VAL A 994 12.27 28.12 36.22
N SER A 995 11.92 27.67 35.03
CA SER A 995 10.93 26.62 34.80
C SER A 995 11.41 25.67 33.70
N THR A 996 10.94 24.42 33.72
CA THR A 996 11.27 23.41 32.71
C THR A 996 9.99 22.79 32.12
N ASP A 997 10.05 22.40 30.85
CA ASP A 997 9.04 21.56 30.18
C ASP A 997 9.42 20.06 30.19
N GLY A 998 10.50 19.72 30.88
CA GLY A 998 11.09 18.38 30.94
C GLY A 998 12.31 18.20 30.05
N THR A 999 12.50 19.05 29.02
CA THR A 999 13.61 18.96 28.06
C THR A 999 14.41 20.24 27.92
N ARG A 1000 13.78 21.40 28.12
CA ARG A 1000 14.42 22.72 28.06
C ARG A 1000 14.15 23.49 29.34
N VAL A 1001 15.11 24.33 29.74
CA VAL A 1001 14.94 25.26 30.86
C VAL A 1001 14.78 26.68 30.36
N THR A 1002 13.74 27.35 30.84
CA THR A 1002 13.50 28.78 30.62
C THR A 1002 13.84 29.54 31.89
N PHE A 1003 14.80 30.46 31.79
CA PHE A 1003 15.17 31.41 32.84
C PHE A 1003 14.54 32.77 32.55
N ILE A 1004 13.84 33.32 33.54
CA ILE A 1004 13.19 34.63 33.49
C ILE A 1004 13.93 35.56 34.48
N PRO A 1005 14.72 36.55 34.00
CA PRO A 1005 15.38 37.52 34.86
C PRO A 1005 14.37 38.53 35.45
N PRO A 1006 14.71 39.22 36.56
CA PRO A 1006 13.93 40.33 37.08
C PRO A 1006 13.73 41.43 36.04
N VAL A 1007 12.59 42.10 36.15
CA VAL A 1007 12.20 43.20 35.24
C VAL A 1007 13.15 44.39 35.36
N THR A 1008 13.80 44.58 36.50
CA THR A 1008 14.77 45.66 36.74
C THR A 1008 16.05 45.10 37.32
N VAL A 1009 17.17 45.32 36.63
CA VAL A 1009 18.52 44.94 37.06
C VAL A 1009 19.39 46.18 36.99
N ASN A 1010 19.89 46.64 38.14
CA ASN A 1010 20.67 47.89 38.24
C ASN A 1010 22.17 47.65 38.01
N GLU A 1011 22.66 46.48 38.38
CA GLU A 1011 24.06 46.05 38.21
C GLU A 1011 24.08 44.64 37.61
N ALA A 1012 25.07 44.36 36.75
CA ALA A 1012 25.20 43.04 36.15
C ALA A 1012 25.55 41.98 37.20
N TYR A 1013 24.91 40.82 37.13
CA TYR A 1013 25.16 39.70 38.04
C TYR A 1013 25.11 38.36 37.27
N SER A 1014 25.55 37.28 37.91
CA SER A 1014 25.40 35.92 37.37
C SER A 1014 24.40 35.17 38.23
N ALA A 1015 23.27 34.77 37.64
CA ALA A 1015 22.38 33.80 38.26
C ALA A 1015 23.02 32.41 38.16
N LEU A 1016 22.95 31.64 39.24
CA LEU A 1016 23.41 30.26 39.30
C LEU A 1016 22.25 29.40 39.80
N PHE A 1017 21.98 28.30 39.11
CA PHE A 1017 21.05 27.28 39.58
C PHE A 1017 21.49 25.90 39.08
N GLU A 1018 21.03 24.86 39.76
CA GLU A 1018 21.46 23.49 39.50
C GLU A 1018 20.32 22.64 38.92
N TYR A 1019 20.67 21.63 38.15
CA TYR A 1019 19.72 20.60 37.70
C TYR A 1019 20.37 19.22 37.72
N LYS A 1020 19.53 18.19 37.71
CA LYS A 1020 19.95 16.80 37.45
C LYS A 1020 19.24 16.30 36.20
N VAL A 1021 19.79 15.27 35.59
CA VAL A 1021 19.12 14.58 34.49
C VAL A 1021 18.66 13.20 34.93
N LYS A 1022 17.55 12.76 34.38
CA LYS A 1022 17.03 11.41 34.55
C LYS A 1022 16.96 10.72 33.18
N ASP A 1023 17.50 9.52 33.09
CA ASP A 1023 17.44 8.70 31.89
C ASP A 1023 16.05 8.08 31.68
N ALA A 1024 15.88 7.39 30.55
CA ALA A 1024 14.63 6.72 30.19
C ALA A 1024 14.26 5.56 31.14
N ARG A 1025 15.24 4.91 31.78
CA ARG A 1025 15.05 3.82 32.75
C ARG A 1025 14.88 4.31 34.20
N GLY A 1026 14.92 5.62 34.41
CA GLY A 1026 14.60 6.29 35.66
C GLY A 1026 15.78 6.57 36.59
N ALA A 1027 17.03 6.27 36.22
CA ALA A 1027 18.16 6.65 37.07
C ALA A 1027 18.53 8.13 36.87
N VAL A 1028 19.04 8.74 37.95
CA VAL A 1028 19.22 10.18 38.06
C VAL A 1028 20.69 10.49 38.27
N SER A 1029 21.20 11.50 37.56
CA SER A 1029 22.60 11.90 37.64
C SER A 1029 23.07 12.08 39.08
N GLN A 1030 24.23 11.49 39.38
CA GLN A 1030 24.75 11.46 40.75
C GLN A 1030 25.02 12.87 41.26
N LEU A 1031 25.71 13.67 40.45
CA LEU A 1031 26.00 15.08 40.71
C LEU A 1031 25.04 15.97 39.90
N PRO A 1032 24.56 17.08 40.50
CA PRO A 1032 23.91 18.11 39.73
C PRO A 1032 24.91 18.86 38.84
N ALA A 1033 24.42 19.38 37.71
CA ALA A 1033 25.14 20.32 36.86
C ALA A 1033 24.70 21.75 37.16
N ASN A 1034 25.63 22.69 36.98
CA ASN A 1034 25.42 24.12 37.19
C ASN A 1034 25.04 24.82 35.89
N VAL A 1035 23.98 25.62 35.92
CA VAL A 1035 23.65 26.56 34.86
C VAL A 1035 24.00 27.98 35.31
N ARG A 1036 24.91 28.63 34.58
CA ARG A 1036 25.31 30.02 34.84
C ARG A 1036 24.72 30.97 33.81
N ILE A 1037 23.84 31.86 34.26
CA ILE A 1037 23.26 32.91 33.40
C ILE A 1037 23.82 34.28 33.77
N ALA A 1038 24.61 34.86 32.87
CA ALA A 1038 25.04 36.25 33.00
C ALA A 1038 23.86 37.19 32.67
N VAL A 1039 23.40 37.97 33.64
CA VAL A 1039 22.32 38.94 33.47
C VAL A 1039 22.88 40.36 33.53
N SER A 1040 22.73 41.10 32.44
CA SER A 1040 23.11 42.51 32.37
C SER A 1040 21.88 43.43 32.52
N PRO A 1041 22.05 44.66 33.03
CA PRO A 1041 20.99 45.68 32.98
C PRO A 1041 20.41 45.80 31.57
N ALA A 1042 19.10 46.02 31.45
CA ALA A 1042 18.51 46.37 30.17
C ALA A 1042 19.27 47.58 29.60
N VAL A 1043 19.73 47.46 28.36
CA VAL A 1043 20.25 48.62 27.64
C VAL A 1043 19.08 49.58 27.52
N VAL A 1044 19.15 50.72 28.21
CA VAL A 1044 18.29 51.84 27.86
C VAL A 1044 18.58 52.10 26.39
N GLU A 1045 17.63 51.79 25.49
CA GLU A 1045 17.75 52.25 24.12
C GLU A 1045 17.91 53.77 24.21
N GLU A 1046 19.12 54.27 23.93
CA GLU A 1046 19.31 55.71 23.75
C GLU A 1046 18.31 56.12 22.68
N ASP A 1047 17.32 56.95 23.02
CA ASP A 1047 16.48 57.59 22.01
C ASP A 1047 17.43 58.38 21.09
N GLN A 1048 17.77 57.81 19.93
CA GLN A 1048 18.82 58.35 19.04
C GLN A 1048 18.33 59.57 18.24
N ASN A 1049 17.06 59.97 18.39
CA ASN A 1049 16.35 61.13 17.79
C ASN A 1049 16.93 61.59 16.44
N LEU A 1050 17.17 60.62 15.55
CA LEU A 1050 17.87 60.81 14.28
C LEU A 1050 16.92 61.52 13.32
N LYS A 1051 17.31 62.69 12.82
CA LYS A 1051 16.51 63.51 11.92
C LYS A 1051 17.35 64.07 10.80
N VAL A 1052 16.79 64.11 9.59
CA VAL A 1052 17.36 64.84 8.45
C VAL A 1052 16.76 66.24 8.46
N THR A 1053 17.61 67.26 8.55
CA THR A 1053 17.18 68.68 8.58
C THR A 1053 17.24 69.33 7.21
N SER A 1054 18.18 68.90 6.35
CA SER A 1054 18.30 69.35 4.97
C SER A 1054 18.89 68.25 4.11
N ALA A 1055 18.37 68.07 2.90
CA ALA A 1055 18.88 67.12 1.93
C ALA A 1055 18.72 67.71 0.52
N SER A 1056 19.84 67.96 -0.16
CA SER A 1056 19.82 68.44 -1.54
C SER A 1056 20.92 67.84 -2.39
N VAL A 1057 20.68 67.79 -3.70
CA VAL A 1057 21.69 67.49 -4.71
C VAL A 1057 21.69 68.57 -5.77
N THR A 1058 22.87 69.10 -6.09
CA THR A 1058 23.05 70.04 -7.19
C THR A 1058 23.56 69.31 -8.42
N VAL A 1059 22.84 69.42 -9.53
CA VAL A 1059 23.27 68.84 -10.81
C VAL A 1059 24.30 69.75 -11.48
N ARG A 1060 25.47 69.22 -11.80
CA ARG A 1060 26.56 69.94 -12.48
C ARG A 1060 26.85 69.34 -13.85
N SER A 1061 27.57 70.09 -14.69
CA SER A 1061 28.01 69.62 -16.01
C SER A 1061 28.86 68.35 -15.93
N ASN A 1062 28.80 67.56 -17.02
CA ASN A 1062 29.47 66.26 -17.19
C ASN A 1062 28.98 65.16 -16.23
N SER A 1063 27.67 65.11 -15.97
CA SER A 1063 27.02 64.10 -15.11
C SER A 1063 27.63 64.03 -13.71
N ARG A 1064 27.96 65.19 -13.15
CA ARG A 1064 28.50 65.32 -11.78
C ARG A 1064 27.44 65.86 -10.85
N TYR A 1065 27.35 65.28 -9.67
CA TYR A 1065 26.33 65.62 -8.68
C TYR A 1065 27.01 65.95 -7.36
N ALA A 1066 26.68 67.12 -6.82
CA ALA A 1066 27.15 67.55 -5.50
C ALA A 1066 26.01 67.37 -4.48
N TRP A 1067 26.18 66.43 -3.57
CA TRP A 1067 25.22 66.06 -2.54
C TRP A 1067 25.56 66.79 -1.25
N ASP A 1068 24.54 67.32 -0.58
CA ASP A 1068 24.68 68.00 0.69
C ASP A 1068 23.51 67.66 1.59
N ILE A 1069 23.78 66.86 2.61
CA ILE A 1069 22.79 66.31 3.53
C ILE A 1069 23.23 66.60 4.97
N SER A 1070 22.34 67.14 5.78
CA SER A 1070 22.58 67.43 7.19
C SER A 1070 21.41 67.05 8.06
N GLY A 1071 21.69 66.87 9.35
CA GLY A 1071 20.68 66.50 10.32
C GLY A 1071 21.14 66.62 11.76
N THR A 1072 20.29 66.15 12.66
CA THR A 1072 20.55 66.09 14.10
C THR A 1072 20.38 64.66 14.59
N SER A 1073 21.07 64.31 15.67
CA SER A 1073 20.93 63.06 16.41
C SER A 1073 21.37 63.28 17.85
N SER A 1074 20.79 62.53 18.78
CA SER A 1074 21.23 62.45 20.18
C SER A 1074 22.35 61.43 20.39
N LEU A 1075 22.85 60.79 19.33
CA LEU A 1075 24.03 59.92 19.40
C LEU A 1075 25.26 60.70 19.92
N LYS A 1076 26.12 60.01 20.68
CA LYS A 1076 27.35 60.63 21.23
C LYS A 1076 28.23 61.19 20.11
N ILE A 1077 28.89 62.31 20.42
CA ILE A 1077 29.87 62.97 19.55
C ILE A 1077 30.93 61.94 19.14
N GLY A 1078 31.24 61.87 17.85
CA GLY A 1078 32.20 60.92 17.27
C GLY A 1078 31.58 59.66 16.65
N ASN A 1079 30.29 59.38 16.89
CA ASN A 1079 29.60 58.28 16.21
C ASN A 1079 29.43 58.56 14.71
N THR A 1080 29.40 57.50 13.90
CA THR A 1080 29.24 57.61 12.45
C THR A 1080 27.85 57.16 11.97
N LEU A 1081 27.38 57.81 10.91
CA LEU A 1081 26.10 57.59 10.26
C LEU A 1081 26.33 57.30 8.78
N ALA A 1082 25.87 56.16 8.28
CA ALA A 1082 25.97 55.82 6.87
C ALA A 1082 24.84 56.51 6.08
N VAL A 1083 25.18 57.16 4.96
CA VAL A 1083 24.24 57.94 4.15
C VAL A 1083 24.19 57.37 2.74
N SER A 1084 22.99 57.14 2.23
CA SER A 1084 22.76 56.63 0.87
C SER A 1084 21.60 57.36 0.19
N ALA A 1085 21.65 57.50 -1.14
CA ALA A 1085 20.63 58.21 -1.92
C ALA A 1085 20.08 57.34 -3.06
N SER A 1086 18.82 57.54 -3.41
CA SER A 1086 18.20 56.84 -4.55
C SER A 1086 18.59 57.49 -5.87
N THR A 1087 19.18 56.69 -6.76
CA THR A 1087 19.68 57.13 -8.07
C THR A 1087 19.13 56.23 -9.18
N THR A 1088 19.26 56.66 -10.43
CA THR A 1088 18.76 55.92 -11.60
C THR A 1088 19.41 54.54 -11.78
N SER A 1089 20.52 54.25 -11.09
CA SER A 1089 21.18 52.94 -11.07
C SER A 1089 20.97 52.16 -9.76
N GLY A 1090 19.99 52.55 -8.94
CA GLY A 1090 19.73 51.98 -7.62
C GLY A 1090 20.27 52.82 -6.46
N LEU A 1091 20.39 52.23 -5.29
CA LEU A 1091 20.80 52.93 -4.07
C LEU A 1091 22.32 53.20 -4.10
N LEU A 1092 22.71 54.48 -4.06
CA LEU A 1092 24.09 54.92 -4.08
C LEU A 1092 24.56 55.25 -2.66
N ASN A 1093 25.65 54.61 -2.20
CA ASN A 1093 26.29 54.96 -0.93
C ASN A 1093 27.10 56.25 -1.10
N LEU A 1094 26.79 57.28 -0.31
CA LEU A 1094 27.45 58.59 -0.35
C LEU A 1094 28.58 58.71 0.69
N GLY A 1095 28.72 57.75 1.58
CA GLY A 1095 29.73 57.72 2.64
C GLY A 1095 29.14 57.85 4.04
N THR A 1096 29.99 58.22 5.00
CA THR A 1096 29.62 58.36 6.41
C THR A 1096 29.76 59.80 6.92
N ALA A 1097 28.83 60.22 7.77
CA ALA A 1097 28.89 61.48 8.50
C ALA A 1097 29.16 61.21 9.98
N THR A 1098 30.03 62.01 10.60
CA THR A 1098 30.30 61.92 12.04
C THR A 1098 29.41 62.90 12.80
N VAL A 1099 28.83 62.45 13.92
CA VAL A 1099 28.04 63.30 14.81
C VAL A 1099 28.98 64.23 15.58
N LEU A 1100 28.73 65.53 15.49
CA LEU A 1100 29.52 66.60 16.07
C LEU A 1100 28.93 67.08 17.41
N SER A 1101 29.66 67.98 18.07
CA SER A 1101 29.19 68.72 19.24
C SER A 1101 27.79 69.31 19.01
N GLY A 1102 26.88 69.08 19.96
CA GLY A 1102 25.47 69.49 19.85
C GLY A 1102 24.58 68.56 19.02
N GLY A 1103 25.06 67.38 18.62
CA GLY A 1103 24.26 66.35 17.94
C GLY A 1103 24.08 66.56 16.43
N ASN A 1104 24.70 67.60 15.86
CA ASN A 1104 24.60 67.90 14.44
C ASN A 1104 25.51 66.97 13.62
N TRP A 1105 25.08 66.58 12.43
CA TRP A 1105 25.89 65.86 11.46
C TRP A 1105 25.64 66.40 10.04
N ARG A 1106 26.64 66.30 9.18
CA ARG A 1106 26.54 66.70 7.77
C ARG A 1106 27.46 65.85 6.91
N LEU A 1107 26.97 65.51 5.73
CA LEU A 1107 27.72 64.89 4.65
C LEU A 1107 27.67 65.78 3.42
N SER A 1108 28.83 66.07 2.86
CA SER A 1108 28.95 66.65 1.53
C SER A 1108 29.75 65.69 0.66
N ALA A 1109 29.17 65.24 -0.45
CA ALA A 1109 29.78 64.26 -1.35
C ALA A 1109 29.67 64.73 -2.80
N SER A 1110 30.61 64.29 -3.66
CA SER A 1110 30.53 64.52 -5.10
C SER A 1110 30.63 63.20 -5.83
N THR A 1111 29.66 62.92 -6.71
CA THR A 1111 29.61 61.68 -7.48
C THR A 1111 29.52 61.97 -8.97
N THR A 1112 29.88 60.99 -9.78
CA THR A 1112 29.80 61.05 -11.25
C THR A 1112 29.02 59.85 -11.77
N GLY A 1113 28.19 60.04 -12.78
CA GLY A 1113 27.42 58.96 -13.42
C GLY A 1113 25.95 58.99 -13.06
N ALA A 1114 25.50 58.07 -12.20
CA ALA A 1114 24.07 57.92 -11.87
C ALA A 1114 23.53 59.12 -11.10
N GLY A 1115 22.54 59.79 -11.68
CA GLY A 1115 21.86 60.95 -11.11
C GLY A 1115 20.65 60.56 -10.23
N PRO A 1116 20.04 61.53 -9.54
CA PRO A 1116 18.84 61.28 -8.74
C PRO A 1116 17.67 60.76 -9.58
N VAL A 1117 16.85 59.86 -9.01
CA VAL A 1117 15.55 59.44 -9.60
C VAL A 1117 14.51 60.58 -9.55
N PRO A 1118 13.39 60.49 -10.28
CA PRO A 1118 12.24 61.36 -10.02
C PRO A 1118 11.77 61.21 -8.57
N ASN A 1119 11.75 62.33 -7.81
CA ASN A 1119 11.52 62.37 -6.35
C ASN A 1119 12.55 61.58 -5.53
N PRO A 1120 13.84 61.96 -5.56
CA PRO A 1120 14.87 61.20 -4.88
C PRO A 1120 14.71 61.32 -3.36
N THR A 1121 15.12 60.28 -2.66
CA THR A 1121 15.21 60.19 -1.20
C THR A 1121 16.64 59.91 -0.75
N VAL A 1122 16.94 60.27 0.49
CA VAL A 1122 18.17 59.91 1.20
C VAL A 1122 17.83 59.08 2.44
N THR A 1123 18.60 58.03 2.70
CA THR A 1123 18.48 57.17 3.88
C THR A 1123 19.75 57.24 4.72
N ILE A 1124 19.57 57.49 6.02
CA ILE A 1124 20.64 57.59 7.02
C ILE A 1124 20.48 56.46 8.02
N LYS A 1125 21.53 55.67 8.21
CA LYS A 1125 21.54 54.53 9.12
C LYS A 1125 22.62 54.69 10.18
N SER A 1126 22.27 54.54 11.46
CA SER A 1126 23.24 54.49 12.54
C SER A 1126 23.91 53.12 12.64
N ALA A 1127 25.12 53.05 13.21
CA ALA A 1127 25.84 51.79 13.44
C ALA A 1127 25.06 50.78 14.29
N ASN A 1128 24.10 51.27 15.09
CA ASN A 1128 23.26 50.46 15.98
C ASN A 1128 21.93 50.03 15.32
N GLY A 1129 21.76 50.25 14.01
CA GLY A 1129 20.66 49.68 13.22
C GLY A 1129 19.46 50.59 12.93
N LYS A 1130 19.33 51.75 13.59
CA LYS A 1130 18.21 52.71 13.35
C LYS A 1130 18.39 53.43 12.00
N ALA A 1131 17.34 53.46 11.18
CA ALA A 1131 17.37 54.10 9.86
C ALA A 1131 16.25 55.15 9.70
N VAL A 1132 16.55 56.27 9.03
CA VAL A 1132 15.58 57.32 8.70
C VAL A 1132 15.73 57.71 7.22
N THR A 1133 14.61 57.81 6.51
CA THR A 1133 14.56 58.20 5.10
C THR A 1133 13.84 59.54 4.94
N ALA A 1134 14.39 60.44 4.14
CA ALA A 1134 13.84 61.77 3.88
C ALA A 1134 13.86 62.13 2.38
N PRO A 1135 12.92 62.96 1.90
CA PRO A 1135 12.95 63.46 0.53
C PRO A 1135 14.17 64.36 0.30
N LEU A 1136 14.73 64.29 -0.90
CA LEU A 1136 15.92 65.01 -1.31
C LEU A 1136 15.58 65.98 -2.44
N THR A 1137 15.96 67.25 -2.26
CA THR A 1137 15.64 68.32 -3.22
C THR A 1137 16.71 68.37 -4.32
N VAL A 1138 16.31 68.27 -5.58
CA VAL A 1138 17.21 68.44 -6.73
C VAL A 1138 17.28 69.92 -7.09
N ARG A 1139 18.49 70.47 -7.20
CA ARG A 1139 18.78 71.87 -7.53
C ARG A 1139 19.66 72.02 -8.76
#